data_AF-A0A2H3BKG0-F1
#
_entry.id   AF-A0A2H3BKG0-F1
#
_cell.length_a   1.000
_cell.length_b   1.000
_cell.length_c   1.000
_cell.angle_alpha   90.00
_cell.angle_beta   90.00
_cell.angle_gamma   90.00
#
_symmetry.space_group_name_H-M   'P 1'
#
loop_
_entity.id
_entity.type
_entity.pdbx_description
1 polymer ?
#
loop_
_entity_poly.entity_id
_entity_poly.type
_entity_poly.pdbx_seq_one_letter_code
_entity_poly.pdbx_strand_id
1 'polypeptide(L)'
;MTTNMQALLFGLDKSLSALSSANDKKAALLAFLDKLERDSKPPLNLLYPSSNTPKTNPNVEDIINQRALEDLIARHGLQQEMFEVQRTQFSRTPLKFGTPMPPPLGRLSCANQSTSKSQFCLKDGTMSCSGCFLVRYCSKECQLKHWGSHKYDCRNILRSPSWSPAWVREKRTPKFVDKDSDSAPPGMPQGVPSIFGMGLILWGNISAIDIINAIDSEGMADIRNRDLSLAFVASGDLRNMVRTINKLPGDYTGTIKIVLNDFNPIVVCRNIMILSILGIVEDIEEAAEHALHLWYSIFQPLSYQTRVLVPVMESEIFRNLNGTPAQLTPSTTMCTMFSADTIAFLLDQLRPKDRDPAVANNALNDIMNAPERVDYCDRYYASMKPSHRLALKQWRSYGLVLPFGAINAHMAIPNPWLFTHDDRLMLNDSAHPFDGWDFDEMFNAGKAHGTTEEDLIGCLFFYVKDELVEFSKRLRRFKIQIYASDEDARQLPKTLNSHPTFPQNFDRVETSNITDKNYVGMSVLSDWGPLLNKANPHAAIIGLFMNWRLWKKSADFLSSSVAFNDAMKRMSSCPSVGFSPTNLFPLNQKVTEMMKTLTLFHDTSKSFEEYLKDEKEDEIASKAGLQSRRINRIVPHRCFAKLGARHSELPVIDSPERWYKAASLSGMAYYERYVEWGQVNNLGKIS
;
A
#
# COMPACT_ATOMS: atom_id res chain seq x y z
N MET A 1 -1.70 41.80 -19.89
CA MET A 1 -3.01 41.85 -20.58
C MET A 1 -3.73 40.55 -20.26
N THR A 2 -4.56 40.57 -19.22
CA THR A 2 -5.36 39.41 -18.79
C THR A 2 -6.54 39.26 -19.74
N THR A 3 -6.44 38.34 -20.69
CA THR A 3 -7.55 37.95 -21.55
C THR A 3 -8.69 37.44 -20.66
N ASN A 4 -9.88 38.03 -20.76
CA ASN A 4 -11.04 37.62 -19.97
C ASN A 4 -11.41 36.17 -20.34
N MET A 5 -11.03 35.21 -19.47
CA MET A 5 -11.22 33.78 -19.69
C MET A 5 -12.70 33.43 -19.96
N GLN A 6 -13.65 34.15 -19.37
CA GLN A 6 -15.07 33.94 -19.62
C GLN A 6 -15.45 34.25 -21.07
N ALA A 7 -14.86 35.29 -21.68
CA ALA A 7 -15.09 35.61 -23.09
C ALA A 7 -14.49 34.56 -24.04
N LEU A 8 -13.33 33.98 -23.67
CA LEU A 8 -12.72 32.88 -24.38
C LEU A 8 -13.58 31.61 -24.32
N LEU A 9 -14.09 31.26 -23.13
CA LEU A 9 -14.98 30.11 -22.93
C LEU A 9 -16.31 30.26 -23.68
N PHE A 10 -16.89 31.47 -23.69
CA PHE A 10 -18.09 31.76 -24.47
C PHE A 10 -17.85 31.61 -25.98
N GLY A 11 -16.69 32.07 -26.47
CA GLY A 11 -16.27 31.88 -27.86
C GLY A 11 -16.11 30.40 -28.23
N LEU A 12 -15.52 29.61 -27.32
CA LEU A 12 -15.38 28.16 -27.49
C LEU A 12 -16.75 27.46 -27.51
N ASP A 13 -17.68 27.81 -26.62
CA ASP A 13 -19.04 27.22 -26.59
C ASP A 13 -19.78 27.42 -27.91
N LYS A 14 -19.70 28.65 -28.44
CA LYS A 14 -20.30 28.97 -29.74
C LYS A 14 -19.66 28.16 -30.88
N SER A 15 -18.34 28.00 -30.85
CA SER A 15 -17.61 27.20 -31.85
C SER A 15 -17.99 25.72 -31.77
N LEU A 16 -18.03 25.13 -30.58
CA LEU A 16 -18.39 23.74 -30.38
C LEU A 16 -19.86 23.47 -30.74
N SER A 17 -20.76 24.40 -30.42
CA SER A 17 -22.19 24.30 -30.76
C SER A 17 -22.46 24.36 -32.26
N ALA A 18 -21.57 24.98 -33.04
CA ALA A 18 -21.68 25.05 -34.50
C ALA A 18 -21.21 23.76 -35.22
N LEU A 19 -20.54 22.85 -34.50
CA LEU A 19 -19.99 21.61 -35.06
C LEU A 19 -20.90 20.42 -34.77
N SER A 20 -21.10 19.55 -35.74
CA SER A 20 -21.96 18.35 -35.64
C SER A 20 -21.20 17.06 -35.31
N SER A 21 -19.92 16.99 -35.67
CA SER A 21 -19.05 15.83 -35.45
C SER A 21 -18.30 15.91 -34.13
N ALA A 22 -18.26 14.81 -33.37
CA ALA A 22 -17.47 14.71 -32.14
C ALA A 22 -15.96 14.90 -32.40
N ASN A 23 -15.46 14.42 -33.54
CA ASN A 23 -14.05 14.58 -33.93
C ASN A 23 -13.71 16.05 -34.23
N ASP A 24 -14.62 16.78 -34.86
CA ASP A 24 -14.40 18.20 -35.17
C ASP A 24 -14.45 19.05 -33.89
N LYS A 25 -15.38 18.73 -32.99
CA LYS A 25 -15.45 19.34 -31.65
C LYS A 25 -14.18 19.08 -30.84
N LYS A 26 -13.66 17.85 -30.87
CA LYS A 26 -12.37 17.48 -30.27
C LYS A 26 -11.23 18.32 -30.86
N ALA A 27 -11.12 18.37 -32.19
CA ALA A 27 -10.07 19.15 -32.86
C ALA A 27 -10.13 20.64 -32.49
N ALA A 28 -11.32 21.22 -32.43
CA ALA A 28 -11.53 22.62 -32.02
C ALA A 28 -11.12 22.87 -30.56
N LEU A 29 -11.48 21.96 -29.65
CA LEU A 29 -11.06 22.04 -28.24
C LEU A 29 -9.53 21.95 -28.11
N LEU A 30 -8.89 20.99 -28.78
CA LEU A 30 -7.44 20.83 -28.74
C LEU A 30 -6.72 22.05 -29.31
N ALA A 31 -7.21 22.63 -30.40
CA ALA A 31 -6.65 23.86 -30.97
C ALA A 31 -6.78 25.07 -30.01
N PHE A 32 -7.89 25.15 -29.27
CA PHE A 32 -8.09 26.16 -28.24
C PHE A 32 -7.10 25.99 -27.08
N LEU A 33 -6.90 24.76 -26.60
CA LEU A 33 -5.97 24.44 -25.51
C LEU A 33 -4.51 24.72 -25.90
N ASP A 34 -4.11 24.33 -27.11
CA ASP A 34 -2.78 24.60 -27.67
C ASP A 34 -2.50 26.12 -27.79
N LYS A 35 -3.51 26.91 -28.15
CA LYS A 35 -3.40 28.39 -28.10
C LYS A 35 -3.21 28.90 -26.67
N LEU A 36 -3.98 28.39 -25.71
CA LEU A 36 -3.83 28.77 -24.29
C LEU A 36 -2.45 28.41 -23.73
N GLU A 37 -1.91 27.26 -24.11
CA GLU A 37 -0.59 26.80 -23.71
C GLU A 37 0.51 27.74 -24.23
N ARG A 38 0.49 28.07 -25.54
CA ARG A 38 1.46 28.99 -26.16
C ARG A 38 1.46 30.41 -25.58
N ASP A 39 0.29 30.91 -25.20
CA ASP A 39 0.13 32.25 -24.65
C ASP A 39 0.59 32.36 -23.17
N SER A 40 0.99 31.26 -22.55
CA SER A 40 1.37 31.17 -21.14
C SER A 40 2.89 31.19 -20.94
N LYS A 41 3.39 31.96 -19.96
CA LYS A 41 4.75 31.82 -19.42
C LYS A 41 4.67 31.25 -18.00
N PRO A 42 5.34 30.13 -17.68
CA PRO A 42 5.26 29.54 -16.35
C PRO A 42 5.95 30.45 -15.32
N PRO A 43 5.27 30.86 -14.23
CA PRO A 43 5.92 31.53 -13.11
C PRO A 43 6.70 30.49 -12.28
N LEU A 44 7.86 30.87 -11.72
CA LEU A 44 8.64 30.01 -10.82
C LEU A 44 8.40 30.46 -9.38
N ASN A 45 8.08 29.53 -8.47
CA ASN A 45 8.00 29.81 -7.04
C ASN A 45 9.21 29.25 -6.29
N LEU A 46 9.93 30.10 -5.55
CA LEU A 46 11.03 29.75 -4.65
C LEU A 46 10.48 29.46 -3.24
N LEU A 47 10.87 28.33 -2.65
CA LEU A 47 10.33 27.83 -1.38
C LEU A 47 10.80 28.52 -0.09
N TYR A 48 11.66 29.54 -0.18
CA TYR A 48 12.01 30.36 0.98
C TYR A 48 11.20 31.67 0.95
N PRO A 49 10.04 31.74 1.61
CA PRO A 49 9.41 33.01 1.86
C PRO A 49 10.31 33.82 2.78
N SER A 50 10.70 35.02 2.35
CA SER A 50 10.90 36.11 3.31
C SER A 50 9.61 36.22 4.12
N SER A 51 9.70 36.55 5.41
CA SER A 51 8.55 36.72 6.32
C SER A 51 7.49 37.73 5.83
N ASN A 52 7.73 38.41 4.70
CA ASN A 52 6.84 39.35 4.05
C ASN A 52 6.25 38.88 2.69
N THR A 53 6.36 37.59 2.33
CA THR A 53 5.81 37.11 1.04
C THR A 53 4.29 36.90 1.18
N PRO A 54 3.44 37.56 0.37
CA PRO A 54 1.99 37.40 0.44
C PRO A 54 1.61 35.94 0.17
N LYS A 55 0.71 35.39 0.98
CA LYS A 55 0.04 34.12 0.68
C LYS A 55 -0.79 34.31 -0.58
N THR A 56 -0.34 33.81 -1.72
CA THR A 56 -1.16 33.77 -2.94
C THR A 56 -2.19 32.66 -2.76
N ASN A 57 -3.41 33.00 -2.35
CA ASN A 57 -4.55 32.11 -2.53
C ASN A 57 -4.68 31.78 -4.03
N PRO A 58 -5.09 30.56 -4.42
CA PRO A 58 -5.59 30.34 -5.77
C PRO A 58 -6.71 31.36 -6.00
N ASN A 59 -6.59 32.15 -7.07
CA ASN A 59 -7.55 33.21 -7.35
C ASN A 59 -8.92 32.55 -7.54
N VAL A 60 -9.95 32.95 -6.79
CA VAL A 60 -11.30 32.34 -6.84
C VAL A 60 -11.83 32.33 -8.29
N GLU A 61 -11.42 33.32 -9.09
CA GLU A 61 -11.67 33.38 -10.52
C GLU A 61 -11.11 32.19 -11.32
N ASP A 62 -9.94 31.66 -10.98
CA ASP A 62 -9.35 30.50 -11.67
C ASP A 62 -10.16 29.24 -11.42
N ILE A 63 -10.64 29.03 -10.19
CA ILE A 63 -11.51 27.90 -9.82
C ILE A 63 -12.87 28.00 -10.55
N ILE A 64 -13.45 29.20 -10.62
CA ILE A 64 -14.72 29.46 -11.31
C ILE A 64 -14.57 29.21 -12.83
N ASN A 65 -13.50 29.74 -13.43
CA ASN A 65 -13.23 29.56 -14.87
C ASN A 65 -12.96 28.10 -15.23
N GLN A 66 -12.32 27.35 -14.32
CA GLN A 66 -12.05 25.93 -14.51
C GLN A 66 -13.32 25.08 -14.47
N ARG A 67 -14.21 25.29 -13.49
CA ARG A 67 -15.52 24.61 -13.45
C ARG A 67 -16.36 24.92 -14.70
N ALA A 68 -16.35 26.17 -15.14
CA ALA A 68 -17.05 26.57 -16.37
C ALA A 68 -16.53 25.84 -17.62
N LEU A 69 -15.22 25.58 -17.71
CA LEU A 69 -14.61 24.79 -18.80
C LEU A 69 -14.96 23.30 -18.70
N GLU A 70 -14.99 22.73 -17.49
CA GLU A 70 -15.40 21.34 -17.26
C GLU A 70 -16.87 21.12 -17.62
N ASP A 71 -17.76 22.01 -17.16
CA ASP A 71 -19.18 21.98 -17.50
C ASP A 71 -19.40 22.13 -19.01
N LEU A 72 -18.64 23.00 -19.66
CA LEU A 72 -18.64 23.15 -21.12
C LEU A 72 -18.29 21.83 -21.82
N ILE A 73 -17.23 21.17 -21.38
CA ILE A 73 -16.73 19.94 -21.99
C ILE A 73 -17.71 18.78 -21.78
N ALA A 74 -18.28 18.68 -20.58
CA ALA A 74 -19.34 17.72 -20.30
C ALA A 74 -20.57 17.95 -21.18
N ARG A 75 -21.02 19.20 -21.36
CA ARG A 75 -22.16 19.56 -22.24
C ARG A 75 -21.95 19.15 -23.70
N HIS A 76 -20.69 19.08 -24.17
CA HIS A 76 -20.36 18.72 -25.55
C HIS A 76 -19.90 17.26 -25.73
N GLY A 77 -19.93 16.43 -24.68
CA GLY A 77 -19.56 15.01 -24.77
C GLY A 77 -18.07 14.77 -24.99
N LEU A 78 -17.21 15.68 -24.53
CA LEU A 78 -15.76 15.62 -24.73
C LEU A 78 -14.99 15.19 -23.45
N GLN A 79 -15.63 14.42 -22.56
CA GLN A 79 -15.05 14.03 -21.26
C GLN A 79 -13.73 13.26 -21.40
N GLN A 80 -13.54 12.55 -22.51
CA GLN A 80 -12.29 11.84 -22.80
C GLN A 80 -11.09 12.77 -22.98
N GLU A 81 -11.33 14.05 -23.27
CA GLU A 81 -10.28 15.05 -23.48
C GLU A 81 -9.94 15.85 -22.22
N MET A 82 -10.55 15.49 -21.08
CA MET A 82 -10.32 16.19 -19.81
C MET A 82 -8.88 16.11 -19.34
N PHE A 83 -8.15 15.05 -19.70
CA PHE A 83 -6.72 14.96 -19.43
C PHE A 83 -5.93 16.07 -20.15
N GLU A 84 -6.20 16.34 -21.43
CA GLU A 84 -5.50 17.40 -22.17
C GLU A 84 -5.79 18.80 -21.63
N VAL A 85 -7.01 19.01 -21.12
CA VAL A 85 -7.36 20.24 -20.41
C VAL A 85 -6.52 20.39 -19.15
N GLN A 86 -6.42 19.34 -18.35
CA GLN A 86 -5.63 19.35 -17.12
C GLN A 86 -4.14 19.51 -17.39
N ARG A 87 -3.59 18.83 -18.39
CA ARG A 87 -2.21 18.99 -18.85
C ARG A 87 -1.93 20.46 -19.22
N THR A 88 -2.83 21.06 -20.01
CA THR A 88 -2.74 22.46 -20.40
C THR A 88 -2.80 23.38 -19.19
N GLN A 89 -3.69 23.14 -18.23
CA GLN A 89 -3.77 23.93 -16.98
C GLN A 89 -2.52 23.75 -16.10
N PHE A 90 -2.01 22.53 -16.00
CA PHE A 90 -0.79 22.20 -15.26
C PHE A 90 0.41 22.98 -15.79
N SER A 91 0.58 23.05 -17.11
CA SER A 91 1.67 23.82 -17.77
C SER A 91 1.70 25.31 -17.38
N ARG A 92 0.56 25.84 -16.91
CA ARG A 92 0.39 27.24 -16.51
C ARG A 92 0.58 27.45 -15.01
N THR A 93 0.63 26.37 -14.24
CA THR A 93 0.76 26.43 -12.78
C THR A 93 2.21 26.62 -12.37
N PRO A 94 2.51 27.56 -11.45
CA PRO A 94 3.86 27.69 -10.92
C PRO A 94 4.32 26.44 -10.19
N LEU A 95 5.47 25.90 -10.58
CA LEU A 95 6.10 24.79 -9.85
C LEU A 95 6.91 25.32 -8.67
N LYS A 96 6.92 24.55 -7.58
CA LYS A 96 7.72 24.85 -6.38
C LYS A 96 9.13 24.29 -6.59
N PHE A 97 10.14 25.13 -6.38
CA PHE A 97 11.56 24.73 -6.44
C PHE A 97 12.23 24.96 -5.08
N GLY A 98 13.07 24.00 -4.69
CA GLY A 98 13.86 24.05 -3.46
C GLY A 98 15.32 23.69 -3.70
N THR A 99 16.06 23.48 -2.61
CA THR A 99 17.43 22.97 -2.69
C THR A 99 17.47 21.68 -3.52
N PRO A 100 18.58 21.41 -4.25
CA PRO A 100 18.74 20.15 -4.97
C PRO A 100 18.46 18.99 -4.01
N MET A 101 17.62 18.06 -4.45
CA MET A 101 17.36 16.81 -3.74
C MET A 101 18.70 16.19 -3.31
N PRO A 102 18.80 15.63 -2.09
CA PRO A 102 19.85 14.65 -1.88
C PRO A 102 19.68 13.55 -2.94
N PRO A 103 20.77 12.97 -3.47
CA PRO A 103 20.65 11.85 -4.39
C PRO A 103 19.84 10.73 -3.72
N PRO A 104 19.10 9.91 -4.51
CA PRO A 104 18.36 8.78 -3.98
C PRO A 104 19.22 7.97 -3.01
N LEU A 105 18.66 7.62 -1.85
CA LEU A 105 19.43 6.98 -0.78
C LEU A 105 19.76 5.54 -1.14
N GLY A 106 20.98 5.31 -1.64
CA GLY A 106 21.50 3.96 -1.87
C GLY A 106 22.02 3.28 -0.60
N ARG A 107 22.40 4.05 0.43
CA ARG A 107 22.86 3.55 1.74
C ARG A 107 22.50 4.57 2.82
N LEU A 108 22.50 4.15 4.09
CA LEU A 108 22.29 5.06 5.21
C LEU A 108 23.44 6.07 5.30
N SER A 109 23.13 7.35 5.07
CA SER A 109 24.07 8.45 5.19
C SER A 109 24.34 8.83 6.65
N CYS A 110 25.40 9.60 6.87
CA CYS A 110 25.74 10.14 8.18
C CYS A 110 24.61 11.04 8.71
N ALA A 111 24.15 10.76 9.93
CA ALA A 111 23.07 11.51 10.57
C ALA A 111 23.44 12.95 11.01
N ASN A 112 24.69 13.38 10.81
CA ASN A 112 25.10 14.75 11.11
C ASN A 112 24.62 15.70 10.01
N GLN A 113 23.35 16.04 10.09
CA GLN A 113 22.61 16.87 9.15
C GLN A 113 21.92 17.99 9.93
N SER A 114 21.99 19.21 9.40
CA SER A 114 21.39 20.39 10.02
C SER A 114 20.80 21.28 8.94
N THR A 115 19.49 21.21 8.79
CA THR A 115 18.72 22.05 7.86
C THR A 115 18.87 23.52 8.20
N SER A 116 18.76 23.88 9.49
CA SER A 116 18.86 25.27 9.96
C SER A 116 20.23 25.90 9.72
N LYS A 117 21.29 25.08 9.65
CA LYS A 117 22.66 25.53 9.37
C LYS A 117 23.10 25.23 7.94
N SER A 118 22.23 24.66 7.10
CA SER A 118 22.55 24.15 5.76
C SER A 118 23.80 23.25 5.72
N GLN A 119 23.99 22.40 6.75
CA GLN A 119 25.13 21.49 6.87
C GLN A 119 24.67 20.05 6.65
N PHE A 120 25.13 19.41 5.59
CA PHE A 120 24.74 18.04 5.23
C PHE A 120 25.98 17.18 5.02
N CYS A 121 26.13 16.11 5.82
CA CYS A 121 27.18 15.12 5.62
C CYS A 121 26.62 13.95 4.81
N LEU A 122 26.97 13.87 3.52
CA LEU A 122 26.48 12.82 2.62
C LEU A 122 27.32 11.52 2.65
N LYS A 123 28.38 11.47 3.48
CA LYS A 123 29.20 10.26 3.64
C LYS A 123 28.39 9.15 4.30
N ASP A 124 28.67 7.90 3.96
CA ASP A 124 28.06 6.73 4.59
C ASP A 124 28.23 6.73 6.11
N GLY A 125 27.14 6.38 6.81
CA GLY A 125 27.13 6.18 8.25
C GLY A 125 27.70 4.81 8.61
N THR A 126 28.97 4.73 8.98
CA THR A 126 29.63 3.45 9.31
C THR A 126 29.62 3.13 10.81
N MET A 127 29.46 4.13 11.67
CA MET A 127 29.50 3.98 13.13
C MET A 127 28.13 4.21 13.76
N SER A 128 27.51 3.17 14.32
CA SER A 128 26.22 3.29 15.00
C SER A 128 26.32 4.06 16.32
N CYS A 129 25.28 4.84 16.64
CA CYS A 129 25.12 5.40 17.96
C CYS A 129 24.98 4.27 18.99
N SER A 130 25.97 4.11 19.89
CA SER A 130 25.98 3.02 20.87
C SER A 130 24.83 3.05 21.88
N GLY A 131 24.11 4.17 21.99
CA GLY A 131 22.98 4.30 22.90
C GLY A 131 21.64 3.87 22.30
N CYS A 132 21.39 4.20 21.03
CA CYS A 132 20.09 3.97 20.39
C CYS A 132 20.09 3.08 19.17
N PHE A 133 21.25 2.95 18.50
CA PHE A 133 21.43 2.27 17.22
C PHE A 133 20.62 2.84 16.05
N LEU A 134 19.60 3.68 16.29
CA LEU A 134 18.76 4.34 15.29
C LEU A 134 19.50 5.21 14.26
N VAL A 135 20.69 5.72 14.58
CA VAL A 135 21.44 6.61 13.68
C VAL A 135 22.90 6.19 13.59
N ARG A 136 23.52 6.50 12.45
CA ARG A 136 24.93 6.22 12.18
C ARG A 136 25.70 7.45 11.74
N TYR A 137 27.01 7.41 11.97
CA TYR A 137 27.93 8.51 11.69
C TYR A 137 29.10 8.03 10.85
N CYS A 138 29.62 8.88 9.98
CA CYS A 138 30.85 8.59 9.23
C CYS A 138 32.12 8.75 10.08
N SER A 139 32.02 9.43 11.24
CA SER A 139 33.15 9.78 12.10
C SER A 139 32.69 10.16 13.52
N LYS A 140 33.62 10.15 14.48
CA LYS A 140 33.35 10.58 15.85
C LYS A 140 33.06 12.08 15.93
N GLU A 141 33.69 12.87 15.08
CA GLU A 141 33.52 14.31 14.98
C GLU A 141 32.09 14.66 14.54
N CYS A 142 31.55 13.93 13.55
CA CYS A 142 30.16 14.08 13.14
C CYS A 142 29.18 13.69 14.26
N GLN A 143 29.48 12.62 15.01
CA GLN A 143 28.67 12.26 16.18
C GLN A 143 28.63 13.39 17.22
N LEU A 144 29.79 13.98 17.56
CA LEU A 144 29.87 15.06 18.54
C LEU A 144 29.13 16.32 18.08
N LYS A 145 29.21 16.66 16.79
CA LYS A 145 28.47 17.78 16.20
C LYS A 145 26.95 17.57 16.23
N HIS A 146 26.48 16.35 15.93
CA HIS A 146 25.06 16.02 15.95
C HIS A 146 24.50 15.82 17.38
N TRP A 147 25.36 15.51 18.36
CA TRP A 147 24.94 15.14 19.71
C TRP A 147 23.99 16.16 20.38
N GLY A 148 24.20 17.45 20.10
CA GLY A 148 23.38 18.53 20.66
C GLY A 148 21.87 18.36 20.41
N SER A 149 21.47 17.95 19.20
CA SER A 149 20.09 17.64 18.83
C SER A 149 19.75 16.17 19.10
N HIS A 150 20.64 15.25 18.76
CA HIS A 150 20.36 13.81 18.85
C HIS A 150 20.15 13.31 20.29
N LYS A 151 20.75 13.94 21.30
CA LYS A 151 20.64 13.49 22.70
C LYS A 151 19.19 13.37 23.19
N TYR A 152 18.25 14.14 22.63
CA TYR A 152 16.84 14.10 23.01
C TYR A 152 16.17 12.81 22.51
N ASP A 153 16.43 12.41 21.26
CA ASP A 153 15.96 11.13 20.72
C ASP A 153 16.68 9.97 21.40
N CYS A 154 18.00 10.09 21.55
CA CYS A 154 18.81 9.08 22.21
C CYS A 154 18.40 8.89 23.68
N ARG A 155 17.91 9.91 24.39
CA ARG A 155 17.45 9.74 25.78
C ARG A 155 15.93 9.75 25.92
N ASN A 156 15.20 9.56 24.82
CA ASN A 156 13.75 9.57 24.83
C ASN A 156 13.20 8.47 25.74
N ILE A 157 12.18 8.81 26.54
CA ILE A 157 11.57 7.91 27.52
C ILE A 157 11.00 6.64 26.88
N LEU A 158 10.54 6.68 25.62
CA LEU A 158 10.06 5.50 24.89
C LEU A 158 11.15 4.44 24.71
N ARG A 159 12.41 4.85 24.69
CA ARG A 159 13.55 3.91 24.64
C ARG A 159 13.95 3.37 26.00
N SER A 160 13.30 3.79 27.08
CA SER A 160 13.57 3.20 28.38
C SER A 160 13.07 1.75 28.41
N PRO A 161 13.90 0.77 28.83
CA PRO A 161 13.44 -0.59 29.09
C PRO A 161 12.34 -0.66 30.16
N SER A 162 12.30 0.33 31.06
CA SER A 162 11.29 0.47 32.10
C SER A 162 10.06 1.28 31.67
N TRP A 163 9.98 1.72 30.42
CA TRP A 163 8.78 2.39 29.92
C TRP A 163 7.59 1.43 29.99
N SER A 164 6.47 1.92 30.51
CA SER A 164 5.19 1.22 30.56
C SER A 164 4.08 2.13 30.05
N PRO A 165 2.99 1.59 29.50
CA PRO A 165 1.83 2.37 29.06
C PRO A 165 1.24 3.32 30.10
N ALA A 166 0.58 4.39 29.64
CA ALA A 166 -0.09 5.38 30.47
C ALA A 166 -1.09 4.74 31.45
N TRP A 167 -1.98 3.87 30.95
CA TRP A 167 -2.99 3.23 31.81
C TRP A 167 -2.38 2.34 32.91
N VAL A 168 -1.19 1.77 32.67
CA VAL A 168 -0.45 0.99 33.68
C VAL A 168 0.11 1.91 34.76
N ARG A 169 0.75 3.02 34.37
CA ARG A 169 1.31 4.00 35.33
C ARG A 169 0.22 4.66 36.17
N GLU A 170 -0.91 4.96 35.54
CA GLU A 170 -2.07 5.63 36.13
C GLU A 170 -3.01 4.67 36.87
N LYS A 171 -2.76 3.36 36.79
CA LYS A 171 -3.60 2.30 37.39
C LYS A 171 -5.07 2.39 37.00
N ARG A 172 -5.35 2.73 35.73
CA ARG A 172 -6.71 2.84 35.18
C ARG A 172 -7.01 1.73 34.19
N THR A 173 -8.29 1.49 33.95
CA THR A 173 -8.75 0.64 32.85
C THR A 173 -8.42 1.33 31.52
N PRO A 174 -7.78 0.64 30.56
CA PRO A 174 -7.55 1.21 29.23
C PRO A 174 -8.86 1.34 28.46
N LYS A 175 -8.97 2.36 27.61
CA LYS A 175 -10.17 2.67 26.82
C LYS A 175 -10.64 1.51 25.95
N PHE A 176 -9.73 0.75 25.35
CA PHE A 176 -10.06 -0.42 24.52
C PHE A 176 -10.67 -1.61 25.27
N VAL A 177 -10.76 -1.55 26.61
CA VAL A 177 -11.46 -2.54 27.45
C VAL A 177 -12.81 -1.99 27.95
N ASP A 178 -12.98 -0.66 27.95
CA ASP A 178 -14.16 -0.02 28.49
C ASP A 178 -15.35 -0.18 27.53
N LYS A 179 -16.32 -1.01 27.94
CA LYS A 179 -17.48 -1.42 27.12
C LYS A 179 -18.43 -0.27 26.77
N ASP A 180 -18.37 0.83 27.51
CA ASP A 180 -19.21 2.01 27.27
C ASP A 180 -18.58 2.97 26.25
N SER A 181 -17.33 2.74 25.82
CA SER A 181 -16.58 3.67 24.97
C SER A 181 -16.65 3.38 23.46
N ASP A 182 -17.04 2.17 23.05
CA ASP A 182 -17.06 1.74 21.65
C ASP A 182 -18.33 0.92 21.34
N SER A 183 -19.50 1.55 21.44
CA SER A 183 -20.70 0.99 20.83
C SER A 183 -20.54 0.99 19.30
N ALA A 184 -20.61 -0.19 18.70
CA ALA A 184 -20.56 -0.34 17.24
C ALA A 184 -21.65 0.52 16.57
N PRO A 185 -21.39 1.10 15.38
CA PRO A 185 -22.43 1.82 14.63
C PRO A 185 -23.68 0.95 14.46
N PRO A 186 -24.90 1.52 14.52
CA PRO A 186 -26.14 0.76 14.37
C PRO A 186 -26.12 -0.05 13.07
N GLY A 187 -26.30 -1.37 13.17
CA GLY A 187 -26.31 -2.29 12.02
C GLY A 187 -25.04 -3.13 11.84
N MET A 188 -23.95 -2.89 12.58
CA MET A 188 -22.81 -3.81 12.63
C MET A 188 -22.93 -4.88 13.73
N PRO A 189 -22.42 -6.10 13.52
CA PRO A 189 -22.34 -7.12 14.56
C PRO A 189 -21.57 -6.59 15.79
N GLN A 190 -22.02 -6.94 16.99
CA GLN A 190 -21.26 -6.68 18.22
C GLN A 190 -19.86 -7.34 18.11
N GLY A 191 -18.80 -6.58 18.42
CA GLY A 191 -17.41 -7.06 18.40
C GLY A 191 -16.53 -6.60 17.23
N VAL A 192 -17.03 -5.72 16.35
CA VAL A 192 -16.19 -5.01 15.37
C VAL A 192 -15.51 -3.82 16.08
N PRO A 193 -14.16 -3.71 16.07
CA PRO A 193 -13.46 -2.58 16.68
C PRO A 193 -13.91 -1.24 16.08
N SER A 194 -13.98 -0.18 16.89
CA SER A 194 -14.21 1.17 16.36
C SER A 194 -13.05 1.57 15.44
N ILE A 195 -13.39 1.89 14.18
CA ILE A 195 -12.44 2.43 13.21
C ILE A 195 -12.28 3.92 13.51
N PHE A 196 -11.08 4.34 13.87
CA PHE A 196 -10.76 5.76 14.06
C PHE A 196 -10.00 6.29 12.84
N GLY A 197 -10.49 7.39 12.27
CA GLY A 197 -10.11 7.84 10.92
C GLY A 197 -11.06 7.32 9.85
N MET A 198 -10.70 7.50 8.58
CA MET A 198 -11.62 7.18 7.47
C MET A 198 -11.73 5.69 7.15
N GLY A 199 -10.79 4.87 7.62
CA GLY A 199 -10.89 3.41 7.48
C GLY A 199 -10.53 2.85 6.10
N LEU A 200 -10.03 3.66 5.17
CA LEU A 200 -9.60 3.15 3.87
C LEU A 200 -8.30 2.35 4.01
N ILE A 201 -8.32 1.12 3.50
CA ILE A 201 -7.18 0.21 3.49
C ILE A 201 -6.38 0.48 2.21
N LEU A 202 -5.34 1.30 2.32
CA LEU A 202 -4.49 1.71 1.20
C LEU A 202 -3.10 1.05 1.23
N TRP A 203 -2.83 0.28 2.28
CA TRP A 203 -1.62 -0.49 2.48
C TRP A 203 -2.01 -1.94 2.78
N GLY A 204 -1.20 -2.87 2.29
CA GLY A 204 -1.28 -4.27 2.62
C GLY A 204 -1.22 -4.50 4.12
N ASN A 205 -2.18 -5.28 4.60
CA ASN A 205 -2.23 -5.79 5.98
C ASN A 205 -1.81 -7.28 6.08
N ILE A 206 -1.55 -7.89 4.91
CA ILE A 206 -0.88 -9.15 4.57
C ILE A 206 0.65 -9.07 4.45
N SER A 207 1.50 -10.05 4.73
CA SER A 207 2.82 -10.11 4.05
C SER A 207 2.66 -10.37 2.54
N ALA A 208 3.48 -9.76 1.69
CA ALA A 208 3.42 -9.91 0.24
C ALA A 208 3.69 -11.36 -0.19
N ILE A 209 2.91 -11.85 -1.16
CA ILE A 209 3.05 -13.21 -1.68
C ILE A 209 3.51 -13.21 -3.14
N ASP A 210 4.34 -14.18 -3.49
CA ASP A 210 4.60 -14.56 -4.88
C ASP A 210 3.52 -15.56 -5.30
N ILE A 211 2.58 -15.13 -6.15
CA ILE A 211 1.43 -15.96 -6.54
C ILE A 211 1.83 -17.05 -7.55
N ILE A 212 3.01 -16.96 -8.15
CA ILE A 212 3.54 -18.00 -9.02
C ILE A 212 4.22 -19.08 -8.18
N ASN A 213 5.07 -18.64 -7.24
CA ASN A 213 5.99 -19.43 -6.43
C ASN A 213 6.67 -20.53 -7.26
N ALA A 214 7.48 -20.11 -8.23
CA ALA A 214 8.08 -21.03 -9.18
C ALA A 214 9.03 -22.05 -8.52
N ILE A 215 9.60 -21.75 -7.36
CA ILE A 215 10.51 -22.66 -6.64
C ILE A 215 9.76 -23.90 -6.14
N ASP A 216 8.59 -23.71 -5.51
CA ASP A 216 7.84 -24.80 -4.88
C ASP A 216 6.67 -25.33 -5.75
N SER A 217 6.40 -24.70 -6.91
CA SER A 217 5.30 -25.07 -7.81
C SER A 217 5.79 -25.59 -9.18
N GLU A 218 5.96 -24.71 -10.16
CA GLU A 218 6.21 -25.08 -11.56
C GLU A 218 7.67 -25.40 -11.88
N GLY A 219 8.62 -25.00 -11.04
CA GLY A 219 10.05 -25.07 -11.30
C GLY A 219 10.60 -23.83 -12.00
N MET A 220 11.74 -23.32 -11.52
CA MET A 220 12.41 -22.13 -12.09
C MET A 220 12.84 -22.30 -13.54
N ALA A 221 13.25 -23.51 -13.94
CA ALA A 221 13.66 -23.80 -15.31
C ALA A 221 12.47 -23.80 -16.27
N ASP A 222 11.35 -24.39 -15.83
CA ASP A 222 10.16 -24.60 -16.66
C ASP A 222 9.40 -23.28 -16.91
N ILE A 223 9.42 -22.37 -15.94
CA ILE A 223 8.76 -21.07 -16.10
C ILE A 223 9.54 -20.08 -16.97
N ARG A 224 10.86 -20.27 -17.13
CA ARG A 224 11.77 -19.28 -17.75
C ARG A 224 11.29 -18.76 -19.11
N ASN A 225 10.77 -19.65 -19.95
CA ASN A 225 10.36 -19.32 -21.32
C ASN A 225 8.83 -19.39 -21.51
N ARG A 226 8.08 -19.58 -20.43
CA ARG A 226 6.63 -19.78 -20.47
C ARG A 226 5.92 -18.44 -20.51
N ASP A 227 4.93 -18.29 -21.37
CA ASP A 227 4.01 -17.15 -21.28
C ASP A 227 3.09 -17.32 -20.07
N LEU A 228 2.91 -16.25 -19.30
CA LEU A 228 2.14 -16.22 -18.07
C LEU A 228 0.97 -15.26 -18.18
N SER A 229 -0.18 -15.67 -17.67
CA SER A 229 -1.32 -14.78 -17.47
C SER A 229 -1.76 -14.77 -16.01
N LEU A 230 -1.71 -13.60 -15.40
CA LEU A 230 -1.96 -13.37 -13.97
C LEU A 230 -3.15 -12.43 -13.81
N ALA A 231 -4.00 -12.69 -12.81
CA ALA A 231 -5.08 -11.78 -12.43
C ALA A 231 -5.00 -11.43 -10.94
N PHE A 232 -4.96 -10.14 -10.64
CA PHE A 232 -5.13 -9.58 -9.31
C PHE A 232 -6.48 -8.86 -9.29
N VAL A 233 -7.53 -9.56 -8.87
CA VAL A 233 -8.91 -9.16 -9.20
C VAL A 233 -9.55 -8.22 -8.17
N ALA A 234 -8.89 -8.06 -7.01
CA ALA A 234 -9.22 -7.13 -5.95
C ALA A 234 -7.94 -6.64 -5.26
N SER A 235 -7.08 -6.00 -6.04
CA SER A 235 -5.73 -5.61 -5.67
C SER A 235 -5.72 -4.31 -4.87
N GLY A 236 -5.85 -4.43 -3.54
CA GLY A 236 -5.80 -3.30 -2.61
C GLY A 236 -4.50 -2.47 -2.67
N ASP A 237 -3.40 -3.08 -3.09
CA ASP A 237 -2.14 -2.41 -3.46
C ASP A 237 -1.32 -3.29 -4.43
N LEU A 238 -0.09 -2.88 -4.77
CA LEU A 238 0.75 -3.57 -5.75
C LEU A 238 1.72 -4.62 -5.14
N ARG A 239 1.71 -4.86 -3.82
CA ARG A 239 2.82 -5.61 -3.17
C ARG A 239 2.94 -7.05 -3.69
N ASN A 240 1.82 -7.71 -3.95
CA ASN A 240 1.79 -9.07 -4.49
C ASN A 240 2.27 -9.10 -5.95
N MET A 241 1.91 -8.11 -6.75
CA MET A 241 2.38 -7.97 -8.14
C MET A 241 3.89 -7.73 -8.19
N VAL A 242 4.38 -6.73 -7.45
CA VAL A 242 5.81 -6.41 -7.33
C VAL A 242 6.58 -7.66 -6.93
N ARG A 243 6.14 -8.33 -5.86
CA ARG A 243 6.78 -9.53 -5.34
C ARG A 243 6.82 -10.67 -6.36
N THR A 244 5.68 -10.96 -6.98
CA THR A 244 5.56 -12.03 -7.98
C THR A 244 6.50 -11.79 -9.17
N ILE A 245 6.52 -10.58 -9.71
CA ILE A 245 7.38 -10.24 -10.85
C ILE A 245 8.85 -10.26 -10.44
N ASN A 246 9.21 -9.83 -9.23
CA ASN A 246 10.58 -9.88 -8.71
C ASN A 246 11.10 -11.30 -8.45
N LYS A 247 10.22 -12.27 -8.22
CA LYS A 247 10.62 -13.68 -7.98
C LYS A 247 10.78 -14.52 -9.24
N LEU A 248 10.38 -14.01 -10.41
CA LEU A 248 10.68 -14.67 -11.68
C LEU A 248 12.21 -14.80 -11.93
N PRO A 249 12.66 -15.79 -12.74
CA PRO A 249 14.05 -15.89 -13.16
C PRO A 249 14.57 -14.59 -13.78
N GLY A 250 15.80 -14.20 -13.47
CA GLY A 250 16.40 -12.97 -14.01
C GLY A 250 16.55 -12.98 -15.54
N ASP A 251 16.54 -14.16 -16.15
CA ASP A 251 16.62 -14.43 -17.58
C ASP A 251 15.30 -14.96 -18.17
N TYR A 252 14.17 -14.61 -17.54
CA TYR A 252 12.83 -14.89 -18.05
C TYR A 252 12.59 -14.19 -19.40
N THR A 253 12.09 -14.92 -20.39
CA THR A 253 11.88 -14.43 -21.77
C THR A 253 10.43 -14.50 -22.25
N GLY A 254 9.55 -15.13 -21.47
CA GLY A 254 8.12 -15.22 -21.78
C GLY A 254 7.42 -13.86 -21.77
N THR A 255 6.19 -13.85 -22.24
CA THR A 255 5.27 -12.70 -22.13
C THR A 255 4.46 -12.83 -20.86
N ILE A 256 4.23 -11.72 -20.16
CA ILE A 256 3.42 -11.68 -18.94
C ILE A 256 2.21 -10.80 -19.21
N LYS A 257 1.02 -11.38 -19.14
CA LYS A 257 -0.24 -10.64 -19.15
C LYS A 257 -0.73 -10.50 -17.72
N ILE A 258 -1.10 -9.30 -17.31
CA ILE A 258 -1.52 -9.01 -15.94
C ILE A 258 -2.85 -8.27 -16.01
N VAL A 259 -3.90 -8.85 -15.45
CA VAL A 259 -5.12 -8.12 -15.10
C VAL A 259 -4.96 -7.57 -13.68
N LEU A 260 -5.14 -6.26 -13.51
CA LEU A 260 -5.04 -5.55 -12.24
C LEU A 260 -6.34 -4.79 -11.99
N ASN A 261 -7.12 -5.21 -11.00
CA ASN A 261 -8.44 -4.65 -10.75
C ASN A 261 -8.66 -4.31 -9.28
N ASP A 262 -9.33 -3.19 -9.04
CA ASP A 262 -9.99 -2.89 -7.78
C ASP A 262 -11.16 -1.95 -8.04
N PHE A 263 -12.35 -2.27 -7.50
CA PHE A 263 -13.54 -1.46 -7.75
C PHE A 263 -13.49 -0.08 -7.07
N ASN A 264 -12.55 0.14 -6.14
CA ASN A 264 -12.38 1.41 -5.47
C ASN A 264 -11.51 2.36 -6.31
N PRO A 265 -12.06 3.51 -6.77
CA PRO A 265 -11.32 4.49 -7.57
C PRO A 265 -10.02 4.98 -6.91
N ILE A 266 -10.02 5.10 -5.58
CA ILE A 266 -8.85 5.58 -4.82
C ILE A 266 -7.71 4.58 -4.95
N VAL A 267 -8.00 3.28 -4.85
CA VAL A 267 -7.02 2.20 -4.88
C VAL A 267 -6.45 2.05 -6.29
N VAL A 268 -7.32 1.89 -7.28
CA VAL A 268 -6.88 1.61 -8.66
C VAL A 268 -6.08 2.76 -9.25
N CYS A 269 -6.48 4.02 -9.02
CA CYS A 269 -5.74 5.20 -9.49
C CYS A 269 -4.37 5.31 -8.82
N ARG A 270 -4.26 4.98 -7.54
CA ARG A 270 -2.97 4.91 -6.83
C ARG A 270 -2.05 3.85 -7.43
N ASN A 271 -2.57 2.66 -7.68
CA ASN A 271 -1.81 1.58 -8.29
C ASN A 271 -1.28 2.00 -9.67
N ILE A 272 -2.10 2.61 -10.51
CA ILE A 272 -1.65 3.12 -11.81
C ILE A 272 -0.61 4.23 -11.67
N MET A 273 -0.77 5.13 -10.70
CA MET A 273 0.22 6.18 -10.48
C MET A 273 1.57 5.61 -10.05
N ILE A 274 1.61 4.61 -9.18
CA ILE A 274 2.85 3.93 -8.76
C ILE A 274 3.51 3.25 -9.96
N LEU A 275 2.75 2.47 -10.75
CA LEU A 275 3.26 1.84 -11.97
C LEU A 275 3.83 2.87 -12.96
N SER A 276 3.12 4.00 -13.11
CA SER A 276 3.51 5.09 -14.00
C SER A 276 4.82 5.74 -13.55
N ILE A 277 5.01 6.00 -12.25
CA ILE A 277 6.29 6.51 -11.73
C ILE A 277 7.42 5.54 -12.08
N LEU A 278 7.23 4.25 -11.79
CA LEU A 278 8.26 3.24 -11.98
C LEU A 278 8.60 3.02 -13.45
N GLY A 279 7.65 3.20 -14.36
CA GLY A 279 7.88 3.03 -15.81
C GLY A 279 8.37 4.29 -16.53
N ILE A 280 7.87 5.47 -16.17
CA ILE A 280 8.10 6.73 -16.90
C ILE A 280 9.37 7.45 -16.42
N VAL A 281 9.63 7.50 -15.11
CA VAL A 281 10.79 8.21 -14.58
C VAL A 281 12.06 7.46 -14.99
N GLU A 282 12.97 8.14 -15.70
CA GLU A 282 14.13 7.49 -16.34
C GLU A 282 15.10 6.88 -15.32
N ASP A 283 15.45 7.64 -14.27
CA ASP A 283 16.32 7.16 -13.21
C ASP A 283 15.55 6.18 -12.30
N ILE A 284 15.99 4.93 -12.29
CA ILE A 284 15.32 3.82 -11.60
C ILE A 284 15.33 4.01 -10.07
N GLU A 285 16.40 4.56 -9.51
CA GLU A 285 16.54 4.78 -8.07
C GLU A 285 15.63 5.93 -7.61
N GLU A 286 15.59 7.02 -8.38
CA GLU A 286 14.69 8.15 -8.17
C GLU A 286 13.23 7.75 -8.34
N ALA A 287 12.91 6.95 -9.37
CA ALA A 287 11.58 6.39 -9.59
C ALA A 287 11.10 5.55 -8.39
N ALA A 288 11.96 4.65 -7.89
CA ALA A 288 11.64 3.80 -6.75
C ALA A 288 11.40 4.61 -5.47
N GLU A 289 12.21 5.64 -5.22
CA GLU A 289 12.05 6.49 -4.03
C GLU A 289 10.77 7.35 -4.11
N HIS A 290 10.46 7.92 -5.27
CA HIS A 290 9.18 8.63 -5.48
C HIS A 290 7.97 7.71 -5.35
N ALA A 291 8.03 6.50 -5.92
CA ALA A 291 6.96 5.51 -5.81
C ALA A 291 6.75 5.08 -4.35
N LEU A 292 7.84 4.86 -3.59
CA LEU A 292 7.79 4.55 -2.16
C LEU A 292 7.12 5.66 -1.37
N HIS A 293 7.50 6.91 -1.61
CA HIS A 293 6.90 8.04 -0.91
C HIS A 293 5.43 8.22 -1.29
N LEU A 294 5.05 8.03 -2.56
CA LEU A 294 3.65 8.04 -2.99
C LEU A 294 2.84 6.98 -2.25
N TRP A 295 3.43 5.78 -2.10
CA TRP A 295 2.76 4.68 -1.45
C TRP A 295 2.57 4.90 0.05
N TYR A 296 3.63 5.28 0.77
CA TYR A 296 3.66 5.18 2.24
C TYR A 296 3.94 6.50 3.00
N SER A 297 4.34 7.58 2.33
CA SER A 297 4.68 8.84 3.00
C SER A 297 3.61 9.91 2.79
N ILE A 298 3.29 10.67 3.83
CA ILE A 298 2.25 11.71 3.78
C ILE A 298 2.75 12.99 3.10
N PHE A 299 4.06 13.10 2.90
CA PHE A 299 4.69 14.12 2.06
C PHE A 299 5.52 13.46 0.96
N GLN A 300 5.56 14.14 -0.18
CA GLN A 300 6.43 13.88 -1.31
C GLN A 300 7.66 14.80 -1.27
N PRO A 301 8.76 14.35 -1.89
CA PRO A 301 9.89 15.23 -2.17
C PRO A 301 9.48 16.42 -3.04
N LEU A 302 10.16 17.56 -2.88
CA LEU A 302 9.93 18.74 -3.72
C LEU A 302 10.08 18.48 -5.22
N SER A 303 10.97 17.56 -5.60
CA SER A 303 11.17 17.16 -6.99
C SER A 303 9.96 16.44 -7.59
N TYR A 304 9.01 15.95 -6.80
CA TYR A 304 7.84 15.22 -7.31
C TYR A 304 7.09 15.98 -8.41
N GLN A 305 6.96 17.31 -8.28
CA GLN A 305 6.30 18.12 -9.30
C GLN A 305 7.02 18.10 -10.66
N THR A 306 8.35 18.14 -10.66
CA THR A 306 9.15 18.26 -11.89
C THR A 306 9.57 16.91 -12.44
N ARG A 307 9.87 15.95 -11.57
CA ARG A 307 10.39 14.63 -11.92
C ARG A 307 9.29 13.58 -12.11
N VAL A 308 8.12 13.79 -11.51
CA VAL A 308 7.00 12.84 -11.61
C VAL A 308 5.82 13.47 -12.35
N LEU A 309 5.25 14.57 -11.85
CA LEU A 309 4.01 15.10 -12.42
C LEU A 309 4.18 15.57 -13.87
N VAL A 310 5.29 16.26 -14.21
CA VAL A 310 5.55 16.68 -15.60
C VAL A 310 5.61 15.47 -16.55
N PRO A 311 6.48 14.46 -16.35
CA PRO A 311 6.50 13.29 -17.24
C PRO A 311 5.17 12.51 -17.30
N VAL A 312 4.46 12.42 -16.17
CA VAL A 312 3.14 11.77 -16.10
C VAL A 312 2.11 12.53 -16.92
N MET A 313 2.11 13.86 -16.85
CA MET A 313 1.23 14.72 -17.65
C MET A 313 1.54 14.66 -19.15
N GLU A 314 2.76 14.30 -19.54
CA GLU A 314 3.18 14.14 -20.93
C GLU A 314 2.96 12.73 -21.48
N SER A 315 2.68 11.76 -20.62
CA SER A 315 2.55 10.35 -20.95
C SER A 315 1.27 10.02 -21.72
N GLU A 316 1.38 9.11 -22.69
CA GLU A 316 0.25 8.57 -23.45
C GLU A 316 -0.70 7.73 -22.60
N ILE A 317 -0.24 7.17 -21.48
CA ILE A 317 -1.04 6.34 -20.57
C ILE A 317 -2.29 7.10 -20.13
N PHE A 318 -2.10 8.33 -19.65
CA PHE A 318 -3.18 9.10 -19.06
C PHE A 318 -4.02 9.84 -20.10
N ARG A 319 -3.55 9.89 -21.36
CA ARG A 319 -4.36 10.30 -22.52
C ARG A 319 -5.31 9.20 -23.00
N ASN A 320 -5.02 7.94 -22.68
CA ASN A 320 -5.71 6.77 -23.23
C ASN A 320 -6.37 5.91 -22.13
N LEU A 321 -7.33 6.49 -21.40
CA LEU A 321 -8.04 5.84 -20.30
C LEU A 321 -9.28 5.02 -20.72
N ASN A 322 -9.42 4.73 -22.01
CA ASN A 322 -10.62 4.17 -22.65
C ASN A 322 -10.44 2.73 -23.17
N GLY A 323 -9.40 2.02 -22.73
CA GLY A 323 -9.05 0.68 -23.18
C GLY A 323 -8.09 0.63 -24.37
N THR A 324 -7.53 1.77 -24.79
CA THR A 324 -6.46 1.79 -25.80
C THR A 324 -5.11 1.49 -25.13
N PRO A 325 -4.34 0.49 -25.61
CA PRO A 325 -3.01 0.22 -25.06
C PRO A 325 -2.06 1.39 -25.28
N ALA A 326 -1.35 1.79 -24.23
CA ALA A 326 -0.31 2.80 -24.24
C ALA A 326 1.04 2.20 -23.77
N GLN A 327 2.15 2.76 -24.24
CA GLN A 327 3.46 2.32 -23.79
C GLN A 327 3.79 2.90 -22.41
N LEU A 328 4.13 2.03 -21.46
CA LEU A 328 4.63 2.42 -20.13
C LEU A 328 6.17 2.44 -20.12
N THR A 329 6.77 1.43 -20.76
CA THR A 329 8.22 1.34 -21.02
C THR A 329 8.41 0.78 -22.42
N PRO A 330 9.65 0.67 -22.96
CA PRO A 330 9.89 -0.01 -24.24
C PRO A 330 9.42 -1.46 -24.29
N SER A 331 9.30 -2.14 -23.14
CA SER A 331 8.95 -3.56 -23.04
C SER A 331 7.61 -3.83 -22.34
N THR A 332 6.98 -2.77 -21.79
CA THR A 332 5.73 -2.89 -21.05
C THR A 332 4.66 -1.96 -21.61
N THR A 333 3.50 -2.53 -21.94
CA THR A 333 2.29 -1.79 -22.31
C THR A 333 1.28 -1.78 -21.17
N MET A 334 0.47 -0.74 -21.09
CA MET A 334 -0.64 -0.64 -20.16
C MET A 334 -1.92 -0.25 -20.89
N CYS A 335 -3.01 -0.95 -20.60
CA CYS A 335 -4.35 -0.72 -21.12
C CYS A 335 -5.27 -0.45 -19.93
N THR A 336 -5.80 0.76 -19.82
CA THR A 336 -6.68 1.19 -18.72
C THR A 336 -8.12 1.31 -19.19
N MET A 337 -9.05 0.65 -18.51
CA MET A 337 -10.49 0.76 -18.72
C MET A 337 -11.14 1.26 -17.43
N PHE A 338 -11.35 2.57 -17.33
CA PHE A 338 -11.91 3.18 -16.13
C PHE A 338 -13.28 3.78 -16.37
N SER A 339 -14.14 3.68 -15.34
CA SER A 339 -15.39 4.43 -15.30
C SER A 339 -15.13 5.95 -15.31
N ALA A 340 -16.15 6.71 -15.69
CA ALA A 340 -16.07 8.18 -15.69
C ALA A 340 -15.74 8.74 -14.29
N ASP A 341 -16.24 8.13 -13.23
CA ASP A 341 -15.99 8.55 -11.84
C ASP A 341 -14.52 8.31 -11.44
N THR A 342 -13.96 7.17 -11.84
CA THR A 342 -12.54 6.86 -11.61
C THR A 342 -11.62 7.79 -12.39
N ILE A 343 -11.96 8.08 -13.66
CA ILE A 343 -11.25 9.07 -14.46
C ILE A 343 -11.34 10.45 -13.79
N ALA A 344 -12.51 10.88 -13.36
CA ALA A 344 -12.69 12.16 -12.68
C ALA A 344 -11.88 12.25 -11.38
N PHE A 345 -11.85 11.18 -10.58
CA PHE A 345 -11.03 11.11 -9.38
C PHE A 345 -9.53 11.19 -9.71
N LEU A 346 -9.05 10.41 -10.67
CA LEU A 346 -7.65 10.42 -11.11
C LEU A 346 -7.21 11.83 -11.51
N LEU A 347 -8.02 12.44 -12.37
CA LEU A 347 -7.85 13.80 -12.85
C LEU A 347 -7.84 14.80 -11.67
N ASP A 348 -8.72 14.67 -10.67
CA ASP A 348 -8.66 15.56 -9.49
C ASP A 348 -7.35 15.41 -8.70
N GLN A 349 -6.80 14.20 -8.58
CA GLN A 349 -5.55 13.97 -7.83
C GLN A 349 -4.31 14.48 -8.57
N LEU A 350 -4.33 14.48 -9.91
CA LEU A 350 -3.25 15.00 -10.74
C LEU A 350 -3.21 16.53 -10.79
N ARG A 351 -4.28 17.21 -10.34
CA ARG A 351 -4.29 18.67 -10.23
C ARG A 351 -3.22 19.17 -9.25
N PRO A 352 -2.50 20.25 -9.57
CA PRO A 352 -1.69 20.95 -8.58
C PRO A 352 -2.57 21.46 -7.45
N LYS A 353 -2.44 20.86 -6.26
CA LYS A 353 -3.08 21.32 -5.05
C LYS A 353 -2.06 22.14 -4.26
N ASP A 354 -2.34 23.42 -4.01
CA ASP A 354 -1.57 24.20 -3.05
C ASP A 354 -2.05 23.90 -1.62
N ARG A 355 -1.98 22.61 -1.25
CA ARG A 355 -2.35 22.17 0.09
C ARG A 355 -1.30 22.69 1.07
N ASP A 356 -1.76 23.34 2.13
CA ASP A 356 -0.91 23.79 3.22
C ASP A 356 -0.28 22.55 3.93
N PRO A 357 1.06 22.43 3.97
CA PRO A 357 1.73 21.36 4.70
C PRO A 357 1.31 21.25 6.17
N ALA A 358 0.96 22.37 6.81
CA ALA A 358 0.48 22.38 8.18
C ALA A 358 -0.88 21.67 8.31
N VAL A 359 -1.81 21.87 7.36
CA VAL A 359 -3.12 21.20 7.34
C VAL A 359 -2.94 19.70 7.18
N ALA A 360 -2.09 19.27 6.24
CA ALA A 360 -1.78 17.85 6.04
C ALA A 360 -1.16 17.19 7.29
N ASN A 361 -0.23 17.88 7.95
CA ASN A 361 0.39 17.41 9.18
C ASN A 361 -0.62 17.34 10.35
N ASN A 362 -1.53 18.31 10.45
CA ASN A 362 -2.58 18.30 11.48
C ASN A 362 -3.53 17.14 11.25
N ALA A 363 -4.04 16.95 10.03
CA ALA A 363 -4.91 15.82 9.69
C ALA A 363 -4.24 14.46 9.96
N LEU A 364 -2.92 14.34 9.75
CA LEU A 364 -2.16 13.16 10.18
C LEU A 364 -2.24 12.96 11.70
N ASN A 365 -1.92 14.00 12.47
CA ASN A 365 -1.82 13.93 13.93
C ASN A 365 -3.19 13.77 14.61
N ASP A 366 -4.24 14.33 14.02
CA ASP A 366 -5.63 14.18 14.46
C ASP A 366 -6.09 12.71 14.38
N ILE A 367 -5.48 11.89 13.52
CA ILE A 367 -5.75 10.46 13.41
C ILE A 367 -4.71 9.63 14.17
N MET A 368 -3.43 9.81 13.87
CA MET A 368 -2.34 8.96 14.36
C MET A 368 -1.95 9.25 15.81
N ASN A 369 -2.21 10.46 16.32
CA ASN A 369 -1.81 10.89 17.66
C ASN A 369 -2.97 11.49 18.47
N ALA A 370 -4.22 11.14 18.11
CA ALA A 370 -5.41 11.56 18.81
C ALA A 370 -5.31 11.28 20.33
N PRO A 371 -5.51 12.26 21.21
CA PRO A 371 -5.41 12.07 22.65
C PRO A 371 -6.31 10.96 23.18
N GLU A 372 -7.50 10.79 22.60
CA GLU A 372 -8.45 9.75 22.94
C GLU A 372 -7.99 8.34 22.55
N ARG A 373 -7.04 8.22 21.61
CA ARG A 373 -6.45 6.95 21.14
C ARG A 373 -5.10 6.64 21.77
N VAL A 374 -4.69 7.36 22.82
CA VAL A 374 -3.39 7.14 23.49
C VAL A 374 -3.21 5.70 23.98
N ASP A 375 -4.26 5.07 24.52
CA ASP A 375 -4.19 3.68 24.99
C ASP A 375 -4.02 2.68 23.86
N TYR A 376 -4.60 2.97 22.70
CA TYR A 376 -4.43 2.14 21.52
C TYR A 376 -2.98 2.21 21.03
N CYS A 377 -2.40 3.41 20.98
CA CYS A 377 -0.99 3.61 20.62
C CYS A 377 -0.04 2.95 21.63
N ASP A 378 -0.24 3.19 22.92
CA ASP A 378 0.59 2.66 23.98
C ASP A 378 0.51 1.12 24.05
N ARG A 379 -0.59 0.50 23.59
CA ARG A 379 -0.73 -0.96 23.44
C ARG A 379 0.24 -1.52 22.40
N TYR A 380 0.41 -0.84 21.27
CA TYR A 380 1.43 -1.23 20.30
C TYR A 380 2.83 -1.06 20.88
N TYR A 381 3.14 0.10 21.47
CA TYR A 381 4.46 0.35 22.02
C TYR A 381 4.84 -0.64 23.13
N ALA A 382 3.87 -1.04 23.95
CA ALA A 382 4.03 -2.00 25.04
C ALA A 382 4.84 -3.24 24.63
N SER A 383 4.48 -3.89 23.51
CA SER A 383 5.12 -5.12 23.07
C SER A 383 6.39 -4.90 22.24
N MET A 384 6.68 -3.66 21.81
CA MET A 384 7.85 -3.36 20.98
C MET A 384 9.16 -3.21 21.75
N LYS A 385 10.29 -3.50 21.07
CA LYS A 385 11.64 -3.17 21.54
C LYS A 385 11.81 -1.65 21.71
N PRO A 386 12.68 -1.18 22.62
CA PRO A 386 12.70 0.24 23.00
C PRO A 386 13.00 1.21 21.85
N SER A 387 13.96 0.92 20.97
CA SER A 387 14.23 1.79 19.82
C SER A 387 13.13 1.72 18.75
N HIS A 388 12.46 0.57 18.58
CA HIS A 388 11.34 0.43 17.64
C HIS A 388 10.15 1.31 18.05
N ARG A 389 9.88 1.47 19.35
CA ARG A 389 8.84 2.40 19.85
C ARG A 389 9.11 3.81 19.38
N LEU A 390 10.37 4.26 19.46
CA LEU A 390 10.73 5.61 19.04
C LEU A 390 10.70 5.76 17.52
N ALA A 391 11.21 4.78 16.76
CA ALA A 391 11.11 4.79 15.30
C ALA A 391 9.66 4.86 14.82
N LEU A 392 8.78 4.05 15.42
CA LEU A 392 7.35 4.07 15.12
C LEU A 392 6.70 5.39 15.55
N LYS A 393 7.06 5.94 16.72
CA LYS A 393 6.55 7.23 17.17
C LYS A 393 6.94 8.36 16.21
N GLN A 394 8.17 8.37 15.72
CA GLN A 394 8.63 9.37 14.74
C GLN A 394 7.80 9.27 13.45
N TRP A 395 7.62 8.05 12.93
CA TRP A 395 6.75 7.84 11.78
C TRP A 395 5.30 8.25 12.07
N ARG A 396 4.69 7.94 13.23
CA ARG A 396 3.33 8.40 13.54
C ARG A 396 3.20 9.92 13.63
N SER A 397 4.28 10.64 13.94
CA SER A 397 4.27 12.10 14.10
C SER A 397 4.50 12.87 12.81
N TYR A 398 5.31 12.34 11.89
CA TYR A 398 5.67 13.02 10.64
C TYR A 398 5.18 12.27 9.39
N GLY A 399 4.96 10.98 9.54
CA GLY A 399 4.39 10.12 8.52
C GLY A 399 5.30 9.88 7.31
N LEU A 400 6.61 9.94 7.53
CA LEU A 400 7.62 9.74 6.51
C LEU A 400 8.20 8.33 6.64
N VAL A 401 8.18 7.56 5.56
CA VAL A 401 8.99 6.34 5.46
C VAL A 401 10.37 6.76 4.99
N LEU A 402 11.24 7.04 5.96
CA LEU A 402 12.65 7.39 5.77
C LEU A 402 13.46 6.78 6.93
N PRO A 403 14.76 6.49 6.73
CA PRO A 403 15.63 6.12 7.83
C PRO A 403 15.67 7.22 8.90
N PHE A 404 15.75 6.83 10.18
CA PHE A 404 15.59 7.75 11.33
C PHE A 404 16.53 8.97 11.27
N GLY A 405 17.75 8.76 10.77
CA GLY A 405 18.80 9.78 10.65
C GLY A 405 18.90 10.47 9.28
N ALA A 406 17.96 10.24 8.36
CA ALA A 406 17.99 10.80 7.01
C ALA A 406 17.48 12.25 6.95
N ILE A 407 17.88 12.98 5.89
CA ILE A 407 17.41 14.36 5.67
C ILE A 407 15.93 14.27 5.29
N ASN A 408 15.07 15.03 5.97
CA ASN A 408 13.65 15.09 5.64
C ASN A 408 13.18 16.48 5.18
N ALA A 409 14.06 17.50 5.18
CA ALA A 409 13.68 18.88 4.86
C ALA A 409 13.15 19.08 3.42
N HIS A 410 13.48 18.16 2.52
CA HIS A 410 12.99 18.17 1.14
C HIS A 410 11.60 17.51 1.00
N MET A 411 11.06 16.88 2.06
CA MET A 411 9.75 16.23 2.09
C MET A 411 8.67 17.24 2.48
N ALA A 412 8.23 18.05 1.51
CA ALA A 412 7.41 19.23 1.80
C ALA A 412 6.14 19.36 0.95
N ILE A 413 5.89 18.46 0.00
CA ILE A 413 4.67 18.49 -0.81
C ILE A 413 3.67 17.50 -0.20
N PRO A 414 2.51 17.91 0.33
CA PRO A 414 1.52 16.96 0.82
C PRO A 414 1.16 15.93 -0.25
N ASN A 415 1.15 14.65 0.11
CA ASN A 415 0.84 13.56 -0.80
C ASN A 415 -0.68 13.53 -1.07
N PRO A 416 -1.17 13.96 -2.26
CA PRO A 416 -2.61 14.04 -2.52
C PRO A 416 -3.30 12.66 -2.45
N TRP A 417 -2.55 11.59 -2.66
CA TRP A 417 -3.03 10.21 -2.71
C TRP A 417 -3.39 9.61 -1.33
N LEU A 418 -3.13 10.33 -0.24
CA LEU A 418 -3.44 9.89 1.13
C LEU A 418 -4.52 10.75 1.82
N PHE A 419 -5.06 11.75 1.12
CA PHE A 419 -6.10 12.60 1.67
C PHE A 419 -7.24 12.79 0.69
N THR A 420 -8.41 13.04 1.24
CA THR A 420 -9.59 13.47 0.48
C THR A 420 -9.42 14.88 -0.09
N HIS A 421 -10.40 15.28 -0.91
CA HIS A 421 -10.49 16.64 -1.44
C HIS A 421 -10.68 17.69 -0.32
N ASP A 422 -11.32 17.33 0.80
CA ASP A 422 -11.51 18.17 1.99
C ASP A 422 -10.41 17.97 3.06
N ASP A 423 -9.22 17.55 2.63
CA ASP A 423 -7.99 17.46 3.44
C ASP A 423 -8.03 16.49 4.64
N ARG A 424 -8.96 15.52 4.64
CA ARG A 424 -9.00 14.46 5.66
C ARG A 424 -8.07 13.32 5.30
N LEU A 425 -7.34 12.79 6.29
CA LEU A 425 -6.50 11.60 6.11
C LEU A 425 -7.38 10.37 5.86
N MET A 426 -7.11 9.66 4.76
CA MET A 426 -7.87 8.48 4.35
C MET A 426 -7.59 7.23 5.20
N LEU A 427 -6.44 7.20 5.87
CA LEU A 427 -6.00 6.08 6.70
C LEU A 427 -6.76 6.02 8.04
N ASN A 428 -6.65 4.87 8.71
CA ASN A 428 -7.04 4.72 10.11
C ASN A 428 -5.83 4.75 11.05
N ASP A 429 -6.09 4.89 12.35
CA ASP A 429 -5.07 4.99 13.41
C ASP A 429 -4.23 3.71 13.63
N SER A 430 -4.70 2.58 13.11
CA SER A 430 -4.06 1.26 13.22
C SER A 430 -3.22 0.85 12.02
N ALA A 431 -3.23 1.64 10.94
CA ALA A 431 -2.50 1.32 9.71
C ALA A 431 -0.98 1.44 9.94
N HIS A 432 -0.20 0.44 9.51
CA HIS A 432 1.26 0.51 9.49
C HIS A 432 1.81 0.18 8.10
N PRO A 433 2.86 0.87 7.64
CA PRO A 433 3.39 0.68 6.29
C PRO A 433 4.21 -0.62 6.16
N PHE A 434 4.63 -1.22 7.28
CA PHE A 434 5.39 -2.48 7.28
C PHE A 434 4.51 -3.74 7.37
N ASP A 435 3.20 -3.63 7.64
CA ASP A 435 2.31 -4.81 7.74
C ASP A 435 2.24 -5.60 6.42
N GLY A 436 2.53 -4.92 5.30
CA GLY A 436 2.55 -5.43 3.94
C GLY A 436 3.68 -6.42 3.61
N TRP A 437 4.67 -6.58 4.50
CA TRP A 437 6.00 -7.09 4.13
C TRP A 437 6.53 -8.15 5.12
N ASP A 438 7.54 -8.90 4.67
CA ASP A 438 8.22 -9.89 5.52
C ASP A 438 9.28 -9.21 6.39
N PHE A 439 9.21 -9.41 7.70
CA PHE A 439 10.11 -8.75 8.65
C PHE A 439 11.57 -9.22 8.55
N ASP A 440 11.82 -10.48 8.21
CA ASP A 440 13.17 -11.01 8.07
C ASP A 440 13.87 -10.39 6.86
N GLU A 441 13.18 -10.35 5.72
CA GLU A 441 13.71 -9.72 4.51
C GLU A 441 13.91 -8.21 4.70
N MET A 442 12.97 -7.56 5.38
CA MET A 442 13.07 -6.14 5.71
C MET A 442 14.32 -5.83 6.54
N PHE A 443 14.56 -6.59 7.61
CA PHE A 443 15.76 -6.39 8.44
C PHE A 443 17.06 -6.74 7.70
N ASN A 444 17.03 -7.74 6.82
CA ASN A 444 18.19 -8.12 6.02
C ASN A 444 18.56 -7.01 5.01
N ALA A 445 17.58 -6.46 4.28
CA ALA A 445 17.80 -5.32 3.39
C ALA A 445 18.31 -4.11 4.18
N GLY A 446 17.69 -3.80 5.32
CA GLY A 446 18.16 -2.71 6.17
C GLY A 446 19.65 -2.82 6.53
N LYS A 447 20.10 -4.01 6.98
CA LYS A 447 21.51 -4.28 7.26
C LYS A 447 22.40 -4.12 6.03
N ALA A 448 21.98 -4.62 4.86
CA ALA A 448 22.72 -4.51 3.62
C ALA A 448 22.99 -3.04 3.23
N HIS A 449 22.00 -2.17 3.47
CA HIS A 449 22.09 -0.73 3.22
C HIS A 449 22.70 0.07 4.38
N GLY A 450 23.20 -0.63 5.41
CA GLY A 450 23.93 -0.04 6.52
C GLY A 450 23.05 0.52 7.62
N THR A 451 21.73 0.34 7.61
CA THR A 451 20.92 0.61 8.82
C THR A 451 21.04 -0.53 9.85
N THR A 452 20.33 -0.40 10.96
CA THR A 452 20.25 -1.42 12.03
C THR A 452 18.80 -1.83 12.23
N GLU A 453 18.57 -3.02 12.78
CA GLU A 453 17.18 -3.48 13.05
C GLU A 453 16.40 -2.49 13.92
N GLU A 454 17.09 -1.77 14.81
CA GLU A 454 16.49 -0.76 15.68
C GLU A 454 15.78 0.37 14.92
N ASP A 455 16.22 0.67 13.69
CA ASP A 455 15.54 1.60 12.79
C ASP A 455 14.54 0.84 11.92
N LEU A 456 13.41 0.47 12.54
CA LEU A 456 12.33 -0.29 11.92
C LEU A 456 11.85 0.33 10.59
N ILE A 457 11.69 1.65 10.56
CA ILE A 457 11.19 2.39 9.40
C ILE A 457 12.29 2.54 8.34
N GLY A 458 13.56 2.70 8.74
CA GLY A 458 14.69 2.65 7.82
C GLY A 458 14.87 1.29 7.16
N CYS A 459 14.68 0.19 7.89
CA CYS A 459 14.70 -1.15 7.31
C CYS A 459 13.57 -1.32 6.27
N LEU A 460 12.36 -0.85 6.59
CA LEU A 460 11.25 -0.80 5.64
C LEU A 460 11.59 0.01 4.40
N PHE A 461 12.15 1.21 4.58
CA PHE A 461 12.52 2.09 3.47
C PHE A 461 13.42 1.38 2.45
N PHE A 462 14.54 0.80 2.92
CA PHE A 462 15.49 0.15 2.02
C PHE A 462 14.89 -1.10 1.37
N TYR A 463 14.15 -1.92 2.13
CA TYR A 463 13.53 -3.12 1.58
C TYR A 463 12.51 -2.81 0.48
N VAL A 464 11.58 -1.88 0.73
CA VAL A 464 10.59 -1.48 -0.27
C VAL A 464 11.28 -0.83 -1.46
N LYS A 465 12.31 0.00 -1.24
CA LYS A 465 13.08 0.61 -2.31
C LYS A 465 13.74 -0.46 -3.18
N ASP A 466 14.38 -1.46 -2.61
CA ASP A 466 15.02 -2.56 -3.37
C ASP A 466 13.99 -3.33 -4.22
N GLU A 467 12.83 -3.67 -3.64
CA GLU A 467 11.74 -4.32 -4.37
C GLU A 467 11.25 -3.46 -5.54
N LEU A 468 11.11 -2.14 -5.35
CA LEU A 468 10.68 -1.22 -6.39
C LEU A 468 11.76 -0.98 -7.46
N VAL A 469 13.04 -0.92 -7.08
CA VAL A 469 14.18 -0.83 -8.02
C VAL A 469 14.23 -2.06 -8.92
N GLU A 470 14.14 -3.26 -8.34
CA GLU A 470 14.14 -4.51 -9.11
C GLU A 470 12.92 -4.60 -10.02
N PHE A 471 11.75 -4.23 -9.51
CA PHE A 471 10.52 -4.24 -10.30
C PHE A 471 10.57 -3.25 -11.46
N SER A 472 11.08 -2.04 -11.22
CA SER A 472 11.31 -1.00 -12.23
C SER A 472 12.27 -1.48 -13.34
N LYS A 473 13.36 -2.19 -12.99
CA LYS A 473 14.25 -2.86 -13.97
C LYS A 473 13.47 -3.90 -14.79
N ARG A 474 12.62 -4.69 -14.14
CA ARG A 474 11.83 -5.74 -14.80
C ARG A 474 10.75 -5.19 -15.71
N LEU A 475 10.07 -4.09 -15.35
CA LEU A 475 9.16 -3.37 -16.24
C LEU A 475 9.84 -2.93 -17.54
N ARG A 476 11.13 -2.59 -17.51
CA ARG A 476 11.89 -2.19 -18.71
C ARG A 476 12.43 -3.38 -19.52
N ARG A 477 12.61 -4.55 -18.89
CA ARG A 477 13.25 -5.72 -19.50
C ARG A 477 12.27 -6.82 -19.93
N PHE A 478 11.31 -7.16 -19.09
CA PHE A 478 10.34 -8.21 -19.37
C PHE A 478 9.24 -7.69 -20.29
N LYS A 479 8.64 -8.60 -21.06
CA LYS A 479 7.51 -8.31 -21.95
C LYS A 479 6.23 -8.37 -21.15
N ILE A 480 5.77 -7.21 -20.64
CA ILE A 480 4.61 -7.15 -19.75
C ILE A 480 3.45 -6.41 -20.42
N GLN A 481 2.25 -6.95 -20.31
CA GLN A 481 1.00 -6.32 -20.75
C GLN A 481 0.08 -6.19 -19.54
N ILE A 482 -0.13 -4.96 -19.08
CA ILE A 482 -0.97 -4.66 -17.92
C ILE A 482 -2.35 -4.21 -18.43
N TYR A 483 -3.40 -4.85 -17.94
CA TYR A 483 -4.79 -4.52 -18.18
C TYR A 483 -5.41 -4.09 -16.86
N ALA A 484 -5.66 -2.80 -16.70
CA ALA A 484 -6.16 -2.23 -15.47
C ALA A 484 -7.62 -1.81 -15.59
N SER A 485 -8.43 -2.14 -14.58
CA SER A 485 -9.86 -1.85 -14.54
C SER A 485 -10.33 -1.48 -13.13
N ASP A 486 -11.46 -0.79 -13.06
CA ASP A 486 -12.17 -0.43 -11.81
C ASP A 486 -13.51 -1.17 -11.67
N GLU A 487 -13.62 -2.35 -12.29
CA GLU A 487 -14.88 -3.09 -12.34
C GLU A 487 -15.13 -3.92 -11.08
N ASP A 488 -16.40 -4.20 -10.81
CA ASP A 488 -16.78 -5.25 -9.87
C ASP A 488 -16.14 -6.58 -10.32
N ALA A 489 -15.42 -7.24 -9.42
CA ALA A 489 -14.68 -8.47 -9.71
C ALA A 489 -15.56 -9.60 -10.28
N ARG A 490 -16.89 -9.55 -10.10
CA ARG A 490 -17.86 -10.50 -10.65
C ARG A 490 -18.28 -10.17 -12.07
N GLN A 491 -18.22 -8.90 -12.47
CA GLN A 491 -18.54 -8.47 -13.83
C GLN A 491 -17.31 -8.53 -14.74
N LEU A 492 -16.12 -8.29 -14.18
CA LEU A 492 -14.87 -8.25 -14.93
C LEU A 492 -14.64 -9.48 -15.84
N PRO A 493 -14.88 -10.74 -15.43
CA PRO A 493 -14.75 -11.88 -16.34
C PRO A 493 -15.56 -11.76 -17.64
N LYS A 494 -16.75 -11.15 -17.59
CA LYS A 494 -17.57 -10.91 -18.79
C LYS A 494 -16.95 -9.84 -19.68
N THR A 495 -16.42 -8.78 -19.09
CA THR A 495 -15.70 -7.71 -19.81
C THR A 495 -14.44 -8.25 -20.46
N LEU A 496 -13.67 -9.09 -19.77
CA LEU A 496 -12.51 -9.76 -20.36
C LEU A 496 -12.93 -10.60 -21.57
N ASN A 497 -13.99 -11.40 -21.44
CA ASN A 497 -14.50 -12.25 -22.52
C ASN A 497 -15.06 -11.47 -23.72
N SER A 498 -15.53 -10.24 -23.52
CA SER A 498 -16.03 -9.39 -24.62
C SER A 498 -14.90 -8.70 -25.40
N HIS A 499 -13.66 -8.71 -24.90
CA HIS A 499 -12.49 -8.10 -25.54
C HIS A 499 -11.50 -9.18 -26.00
N PRO A 500 -11.48 -9.56 -27.30
CA PRO A 500 -10.64 -10.66 -27.79
C PRO A 500 -9.13 -10.49 -27.58
N THR A 501 -8.66 -9.25 -27.43
CA THR A 501 -7.25 -8.93 -27.19
C THR A 501 -6.85 -9.03 -25.72
N PHE A 502 -7.82 -9.16 -24.81
CA PHE A 502 -7.59 -9.25 -23.38
C PHE A 502 -7.29 -10.71 -22.98
N PRO A 503 -6.66 -10.95 -21.82
CA PRO A 503 -6.34 -12.29 -21.38
C PRO A 503 -7.63 -13.08 -21.08
N GLN A 504 -7.78 -14.23 -21.74
CA GLN A 504 -8.98 -15.08 -21.62
C GLN A 504 -8.79 -16.24 -20.62
N ASN A 505 -7.53 -16.59 -20.34
CA ASN A 505 -7.15 -17.68 -19.45
C ASN A 505 -6.06 -17.20 -18.49
N PHE A 506 -6.03 -17.72 -17.27
CA PHE A 506 -5.10 -17.31 -16.22
C PHE A 506 -4.39 -18.50 -15.57
N ASP A 507 -3.07 -18.40 -15.45
CA ASP A 507 -2.24 -19.31 -14.68
C ASP A 507 -2.40 -19.08 -13.18
N ARG A 508 -2.68 -17.85 -12.76
CA ARG A 508 -2.97 -17.50 -11.36
C ARG A 508 -4.05 -16.43 -11.28
N VAL A 509 -5.00 -16.63 -10.37
CA VAL A 509 -6.00 -15.62 -10.00
C VAL A 509 -5.89 -15.39 -8.50
N GLU A 510 -5.43 -14.21 -8.10
CA GLU A 510 -5.37 -13.77 -6.70
C GLU A 510 -6.58 -12.88 -6.43
N THR A 511 -7.35 -13.26 -5.40
CA THR A 511 -8.66 -12.66 -5.13
C THR A 511 -8.68 -11.82 -3.87
N SER A 512 -7.54 -11.68 -3.18
CA SER A 512 -7.46 -11.05 -1.87
C SER A 512 -8.52 -11.64 -0.93
N ASN A 513 -9.10 -10.80 -0.07
CA ASN A 513 -10.11 -11.20 0.90
C ASN A 513 -11.56 -11.20 0.38
N ILE A 514 -11.80 -10.99 -0.93
CA ILE A 514 -13.19 -10.94 -1.45
C ILE A 514 -13.90 -12.29 -1.39
N THR A 515 -13.17 -13.37 -1.13
CA THR A 515 -13.70 -14.71 -0.82
C THR A 515 -14.44 -14.78 0.52
N ASP A 516 -14.24 -13.82 1.43
CA ASP A 516 -15.07 -13.70 2.63
C ASP A 516 -16.53 -13.39 2.26
N LYS A 517 -17.47 -13.99 2.99
CA LYS A 517 -18.92 -13.85 2.78
C LYS A 517 -19.45 -12.42 2.79
N ASN A 518 -18.82 -11.53 3.54
CA ASN A 518 -19.22 -10.11 3.61
C ASN A 518 -18.80 -9.30 2.36
N TYR A 519 -18.16 -9.93 1.38
CA TYR A 519 -17.82 -9.37 0.07
C TYR A 519 -18.49 -10.19 -1.04
N VAL A 520 -17.71 -10.87 -1.89
CA VAL A 520 -18.21 -11.69 -3.01
C VAL A 520 -18.52 -13.12 -2.58
N GLY A 521 -17.81 -13.64 -1.58
CA GLY A 521 -17.98 -15.01 -1.09
C GLY A 521 -17.56 -16.06 -2.11
N MET A 522 -18.11 -17.28 -1.99
CA MET A 522 -17.75 -18.41 -2.87
C MET A 522 -18.15 -18.23 -4.34
N SER A 523 -18.97 -17.21 -4.67
CA SER A 523 -19.31 -16.91 -6.06
C SER A 523 -18.09 -16.55 -6.92
N VAL A 524 -16.99 -16.11 -6.30
CA VAL A 524 -15.68 -15.93 -6.95
C VAL A 524 -15.27 -17.16 -7.76
N LEU A 525 -15.50 -18.37 -7.24
CA LEU A 525 -15.11 -19.61 -7.91
C LEU A 525 -15.93 -19.85 -9.18
N SER A 526 -17.23 -19.51 -9.16
CA SER A 526 -18.09 -19.59 -10.34
C SER A 526 -17.70 -18.56 -11.41
N ASP A 527 -17.32 -17.35 -10.98
CA ASP A 527 -17.03 -16.23 -11.87
C ASP A 527 -15.63 -16.38 -12.51
N TRP A 528 -14.62 -16.80 -11.75
CA TRP A 528 -13.21 -16.85 -12.19
C TRP A 528 -12.69 -18.26 -12.49
N GLY A 529 -13.30 -19.32 -11.95
CA GLY A 529 -12.90 -20.70 -12.22
C GLY A 529 -12.89 -21.08 -13.70
N PRO A 530 -13.89 -20.67 -14.52
CA PRO A 530 -13.90 -20.96 -15.94
C PRO A 530 -12.73 -20.33 -16.73
N LEU A 531 -12.12 -19.26 -16.20
CA LEU A 531 -10.99 -18.57 -16.82
C LEU A 531 -9.64 -19.12 -16.35
N LEU A 532 -9.57 -20.17 -15.52
CA LEU A 532 -8.30 -20.80 -15.20
C LEU A 532 -7.71 -21.55 -16.42
N ASN A 533 -6.40 -21.42 -16.60
CA ASN A 533 -5.67 -22.03 -17.70
C ASN A 533 -5.65 -23.57 -17.60
N LYS A 534 -6.47 -24.23 -18.42
CA LYS A 534 -6.58 -25.70 -18.51
C LYS A 534 -5.32 -26.39 -19.04
N ALA A 535 -4.44 -25.67 -19.72
CA ALA A 535 -3.16 -26.21 -20.16
C ALA A 535 -2.07 -26.15 -19.06
N ASN A 536 -2.30 -25.42 -17.97
CA ASN A 536 -1.35 -25.35 -16.86
C ASN A 536 -1.82 -26.19 -15.68
N PRO A 537 -1.14 -27.32 -15.35
CA PRO A 537 -1.58 -28.16 -14.23
C PRO A 537 -1.44 -27.47 -12.88
N HIS A 538 -0.63 -26.42 -12.80
CA HIS A 538 -0.41 -25.63 -11.59
C HIS A 538 -1.37 -24.46 -11.44
N ALA A 539 -2.25 -24.22 -12.43
CA ALA A 539 -3.20 -23.12 -12.40
C ALA A 539 -4.07 -23.15 -11.14
N ALA A 540 -4.22 -21.99 -10.50
CA ALA A 540 -4.95 -21.89 -9.25
C ALA A 540 -5.60 -20.53 -9.03
N ILE A 541 -6.75 -20.56 -8.33
CA ILE A 541 -7.31 -19.40 -7.63
C ILE A 541 -6.74 -19.41 -6.20
N ILE A 542 -6.24 -18.26 -5.73
CA ILE A 542 -5.69 -18.06 -4.40
C ILE A 542 -6.59 -17.06 -3.68
N GLY A 543 -7.31 -17.54 -2.66
CA GLY A 543 -8.20 -16.72 -1.85
C GLY A 543 -7.75 -16.62 -0.41
N LEU A 544 -8.05 -15.47 0.19
CA LEU A 544 -7.78 -15.16 1.58
C LEU A 544 -9.11 -15.00 2.34
N PHE A 545 -9.19 -15.56 3.53
CA PHE A 545 -10.31 -15.37 4.45
C PHE A 545 -9.78 -14.68 5.69
N MET A 546 -10.27 -13.48 5.97
CA MET A 546 -9.92 -12.71 7.16
C MET A 546 -11.08 -12.62 8.15
N ASN A 547 -12.32 -12.68 7.63
CA ASN A 547 -13.53 -12.34 8.37
C ASN A 547 -14.41 -13.56 8.69
N TRP A 548 -14.11 -14.74 8.16
CA TRP A 548 -14.88 -15.97 8.36
C TRP A 548 -15.27 -16.27 9.82
N ARG A 549 -14.40 -15.95 10.79
CA ARG A 549 -14.66 -16.16 12.23
C ARG A 549 -15.87 -15.39 12.76
N LEU A 550 -16.26 -14.28 12.12
CA LEU A 550 -17.46 -13.51 12.49
C LEU A 550 -18.75 -14.29 12.21
N TRP A 551 -18.67 -15.25 11.29
CA TRP A 551 -19.81 -16.01 10.79
C TRP A 551 -19.84 -17.45 11.33
N LYS A 552 -18.83 -17.84 12.12
CA LYS A 552 -18.72 -19.19 12.67
C LYS A 552 -18.53 -19.15 14.17
N LYS A 553 -19.59 -19.46 14.92
CA LYS A 553 -19.56 -19.49 16.39
C LYS A 553 -18.49 -20.43 16.95
N SER A 554 -18.23 -21.57 16.29
CA SER A 554 -17.17 -22.51 16.69
C SER A 554 -15.75 -21.96 16.49
N ALA A 555 -15.57 -20.79 15.86
CA ALA A 555 -14.30 -20.09 15.81
C ALA A 555 -13.96 -19.35 17.12
N ASP A 556 -14.96 -19.01 17.95
CA ASP A 556 -14.74 -18.37 19.24
C ASP A 556 -14.30 -19.39 20.31
N PHE A 557 -13.04 -19.79 20.21
CA PHE A 557 -12.43 -20.73 21.15
C PHE A 557 -12.24 -20.14 22.55
N LEU A 558 -12.29 -18.81 22.70
CA LEU A 558 -12.16 -18.14 23.99
C LEU A 558 -13.36 -18.43 24.91
N SER A 559 -14.52 -18.72 24.32
CA SER A 559 -15.72 -19.14 25.05
C SER A 559 -15.66 -20.60 25.53
N SER A 560 -14.73 -21.42 25.02
CA SER A 560 -14.57 -22.83 25.36
C SER A 560 -13.45 -23.00 26.38
N SER A 561 -13.79 -23.38 27.61
CA SER A 561 -12.80 -23.59 28.68
C SER A 561 -11.73 -24.61 28.32
N VAL A 562 -12.10 -25.68 27.61
CA VAL A 562 -11.16 -26.73 27.17
C VAL A 562 -10.20 -26.18 26.11
N ALA A 563 -10.72 -25.58 25.04
CA ALA A 563 -9.89 -25.07 23.94
C ALA A 563 -8.98 -23.92 24.38
N PHE A 564 -9.50 -23.03 25.23
CA PHE A 564 -8.73 -21.97 25.86
C PHE A 564 -7.57 -22.53 26.69
N ASN A 565 -7.83 -23.49 27.57
CA ASN A 565 -6.80 -24.09 28.43
C ASN A 565 -5.74 -24.84 27.61
N ASP A 566 -6.11 -25.50 26.52
CA ASP A 566 -5.17 -26.18 25.63
C ASP A 566 -4.25 -25.19 24.90
N ALA A 567 -4.80 -24.11 24.36
CA ALA A 567 -4.02 -23.04 23.72
C ALA A 567 -3.07 -22.38 24.73
N MET A 568 -3.56 -22.09 25.94
CA MET A 568 -2.76 -21.55 27.04
C MET A 568 -1.62 -22.48 27.43
N LYS A 569 -1.88 -23.79 27.52
CA LYS A 569 -0.87 -24.80 27.83
C LYS A 569 0.21 -24.85 26.74
N ARG A 570 -0.17 -24.83 25.47
CA ARG A 570 0.77 -24.82 24.33
C ARG A 570 1.65 -23.57 24.34
N MET A 571 1.04 -22.39 24.51
CA MET A 571 1.77 -21.12 24.61
C MET A 571 2.73 -21.12 25.81
N SER A 572 2.28 -21.55 26.99
CA SER A 572 3.12 -21.58 28.20
C SER A 572 4.25 -22.61 28.13
N SER A 573 4.11 -23.63 27.28
CA SER A 573 5.14 -24.65 27.06
C SER A 573 6.16 -24.23 26.00
N CYS A 574 5.95 -23.10 25.31
CA CYS A 574 6.86 -22.59 24.29
C CYS A 574 8.00 -21.81 24.95
N PRO A 575 9.27 -22.30 24.91
CA PRO A 575 10.38 -21.66 25.64
C PRO A 575 10.67 -20.22 25.17
N SER A 576 10.35 -19.93 23.91
CA SER A 576 10.58 -18.64 23.26
C SER A 576 9.56 -17.57 23.64
N VAL A 577 8.44 -17.96 24.27
CA VAL A 577 7.42 -17.04 24.76
C VAL A 577 7.78 -16.65 26.19
N GLY A 578 8.08 -15.37 26.41
CA GLY A 578 8.40 -14.82 27.74
C GLY A 578 7.20 -14.72 28.70
N PHE A 579 6.25 -15.64 28.62
CA PHE A 579 5.01 -15.66 29.39
C PHE A 579 5.09 -16.66 30.55
N SER A 580 4.63 -16.24 31.74
CA SER A 580 4.41 -17.10 32.89
C SER A 580 2.94 -16.99 33.35
N PRO A 581 2.22 -18.10 33.56
CA PRO A 581 0.83 -18.10 34.04
C PRO A 581 0.63 -17.41 35.41
N THR A 582 1.69 -17.24 36.18
CA THR A 582 1.64 -16.63 37.53
C THR A 582 1.31 -15.13 37.52
N ASN A 583 1.27 -14.48 36.35
CA ASN A 583 1.07 -13.02 36.20
C ASN A 583 -0.31 -12.62 35.64
N LEU A 584 -1.32 -13.50 35.75
CA LEU A 584 -2.67 -13.28 35.18
C LEU A 584 -3.46 -12.15 35.86
N PHE A 585 -3.11 -11.77 37.10
CA PHE A 585 -3.77 -10.69 37.84
C PHE A 585 -2.75 -9.77 38.52
N PRO A 586 -2.96 -8.44 38.50
CA PRO A 586 -4.03 -7.70 37.82
C PRO A 586 -3.91 -7.78 36.28
N LEU A 587 -4.96 -7.35 35.54
CA LEU A 587 -4.96 -7.12 34.10
C LEU A 587 -3.80 -6.17 33.72
N ASN A 588 -2.61 -6.74 33.59
CA ASN A 588 -1.42 -6.02 33.21
C ASN A 588 -1.24 -6.11 31.70
N GLN A 589 -0.33 -5.30 31.17
CA GLN A 589 0.03 -5.26 29.77
C GLN A 589 0.25 -6.65 29.13
N LYS A 590 0.82 -7.62 29.87
CA LYS A 590 1.12 -8.96 29.34
C LYS A 590 -0.14 -9.78 29.10
N VAL A 591 -1.21 -9.58 29.88
CA VAL A 591 -2.49 -10.29 29.71
C VAL A 591 -3.17 -9.84 28.41
N THR A 592 -3.16 -8.54 28.10
CA THR A 592 -3.74 -8.03 26.84
C THR A 592 -3.00 -8.54 25.61
N GLU A 593 -1.66 -8.55 25.65
CA GLU A 593 -0.84 -9.09 24.55
C GLU A 593 -1.02 -10.61 24.41
N MET A 594 -1.13 -11.32 25.53
CA MET A 594 -1.43 -12.75 25.56
C MET A 594 -2.76 -13.05 24.87
N MET A 595 -3.85 -12.35 25.23
CA MET A 595 -5.17 -12.58 24.62
C MET A 595 -5.15 -12.32 23.11
N LYS A 596 -4.41 -11.31 22.64
CA LYS A 596 -4.25 -11.02 21.20
C LYS A 596 -3.56 -12.16 20.44
N THR A 597 -2.58 -12.81 21.08
CA THR A 597 -1.68 -13.76 20.40
C THR A 597 -2.03 -15.23 20.63
N LEU A 598 -2.94 -15.53 21.57
CA LEU A 598 -3.34 -16.88 21.92
C LEU A 598 -3.87 -17.69 20.72
N THR A 599 -4.54 -17.03 19.77
CA THR A 599 -5.04 -17.64 18.52
C THR A 599 -3.93 -18.30 17.69
N LEU A 600 -2.68 -17.86 17.82
CA LEU A 600 -1.51 -18.48 17.19
C LEU A 600 -1.30 -19.93 17.66
N PHE A 601 -1.68 -20.22 18.91
CA PHE A 601 -1.54 -21.52 19.57
C PHE A 601 -2.81 -22.38 19.53
N HIS A 602 -3.86 -21.89 18.88
CA HIS A 602 -5.10 -22.62 18.70
C HIS A 602 -5.28 -23.07 17.25
N ASP A 603 -5.68 -24.33 17.09
CA ASP A 603 -6.00 -24.91 15.79
C ASP A 603 -7.49 -24.63 15.49
N THR A 604 -7.72 -23.77 14.50
CA THR A 604 -9.07 -23.44 14.05
C THR A 604 -9.43 -24.15 12.74
N SER A 605 -8.63 -25.11 12.26
CA SER A 605 -8.83 -25.72 10.94
C SER A 605 -10.19 -26.38 10.83
N LYS A 606 -10.60 -27.11 11.87
CA LYS A 606 -11.91 -27.77 11.93
C LYS A 606 -13.06 -26.75 11.81
N SER A 607 -13.04 -25.68 12.60
CA SER A 607 -14.08 -24.65 12.55
C SER A 607 -14.11 -23.94 11.19
N PHE A 608 -12.95 -23.79 10.55
CA PHE A 608 -12.83 -23.21 9.21
C PHE A 608 -13.35 -24.15 8.11
N GLU A 609 -13.05 -25.45 8.17
CA GLU A 609 -13.60 -26.47 7.27
C GLU A 609 -15.12 -26.56 7.40
N GLU A 610 -15.64 -26.51 8.62
CA GLU A 610 -17.08 -26.44 8.86
C GLU A 610 -17.69 -25.14 8.30
N TYR A 611 -16.95 -24.02 8.27
CA TYR A 611 -17.41 -22.77 7.63
C TYR A 611 -17.46 -22.91 6.11
N LEU A 612 -16.42 -23.45 5.48
CA LEU A 612 -16.40 -23.69 4.02
C LEU A 612 -17.55 -24.61 3.59
N LYS A 613 -17.85 -25.63 4.39
CA LYS A 613 -19.01 -26.51 4.15
C LYS A 613 -20.34 -25.76 4.24
N ASP A 614 -20.52 -24.88 5.24
CA ASP A 614 -21.73 -24.07 5.37
C ASP A 614 -21.90 -23.11 4.18
N GLU A 615 -20.80 -22.59 3.64
CA GLU A 615 -20.77 -21.75 2.44
C GLU A 615 -20.80 -22.55 1.12
N LYS A 616 -21.00 -23.88 1.20
CA LYS A 616 -21.11 -24.80 0.07
C LYS A 616 -19.93 -24.75 -0.90
N GLU A 617 -18.73 -24.51 -0.38
CA GLU A 617 -17.52 -24.36 -1.18
C GLU A 617 -17.29 -25.57 -2.10
N ASP A 618 -17.32 -26.80 -1.59
CA ASP A 618 -17.15 -28.03 -2.38
C ASP A 618 -18.12 -28.12 -3.58
N GLU A 619 -19.40 -27.79 -3.37
CA GLU A 619 -20.42 -27.83 -4.44
C GLU A 619 -20.16 -26.78 -5.52
N ILE A 620 -19.75 -25.57 -5.11
CA ILE A 620 -19.51 -24.44 -6.01
C ILE A 620 -18.20 -24.67 -6.78
N ALA A 621 -17.13 -25.06 -6.08
CA ALA A 621 -15.85 -25.40 -6.69
C ALA A 621 -16.02 -26.54 -7.70
N SER A 622 -16.71 -27.61 -7.34
CA SER A 622 -16.96 -28.74 -8.25
C SER A 622 -17.73 -28.33 -9.50
N LYS A 623 -18.77 -27.47 -9.38
CA LYS A 623 -19.50 -26.93 -10.53
C LYS A 623 -18.62 -26.08 -11.45
N ALA A 624 -17.63 -25.39 -10.89
CA ALA A 624 -16.62 -24.64 -11.64
C ALA A 624 -15.48 -25.52 -12.21
N GLY A 625 -15.50 -26.85 -11.97
CA GLY A 625 -14.44 -27.76 -12.40
C GLY A 625 -13.18 -27.68 -11.53
N LEU A 626 -13.32 -27.19 -10.31
CA LEU A 626 -12.25 -26.96 -9.35
C LEU A 626 -12.37 -27.85 -8.11
N GLN A 627 -11.28 -27.94 -7.37
CA GLN A 627 -11.20 -28.55 -6.06
C GLN A 627 -10.19 -27.79 -5.19
N SER A 628 -10.56 -27.57 -3.93
CA SER A 628 -9.65 -27.02 -2.93
C SER A 628 -8.46 -27.96 -2.68
N ARG A 629 -7.26 -27.40 -2.64
CA ARG A 629 -6.04 -28.14 -2.33
C ARG A 629 -6.02 -28.48 -0.84
N ARG A 630 -5.73 -29.75 -0.52
CA ARG A 630 -5.53 -30.19 0.87
C ARG A 630 -4.24 -29.65 1.51
N ILE A 631 -3.28 -29.31 0.67
CA ILE A 631 -1.99 -28.76 1.04
C ILE A 631 -1.67 -27.66 0.04
N ASN A 632 -1.50 -26.45 0.54
CA ASN A 632 -1.13 -25.30 -0.28
C ASN A 632 0.31 -25.41 -0.80
N ARG A 633 0.52 -24.98 -2.04
CA ARG A 633 1.82 -25.01 -2.73
C ARG A 633 2.35 -23.64 -3.14
N ILE A 634 1.53 -22.61 -3.05
CA ILE A 634 1.88 -21.24 -3.44
C ILE A 634 2.05 -20.38 -2.18
N VAL A 635 1.06 -20.42 -1.29
CA VAL A 635 1.03 -19.59 -0.06
C VAL A 635 0.68 -20.45 1.16
N PRO A 636 1.37 -20.29 2.32
CA PRO A 636 1.01 -21.03 3.52
C PRO A 636 -0.47 -20.85 3.91
N HIS A 637 -1.11 -21.91 4.41
CA HIS A 637 -2.55 -21.90 4.75
C HIS A 637 -2.94 -20.88 5.84
N ARG A 638 -1.97 -20.41 6.63
CA ARG A 638 -2.14 -19.32 7.60
C ARG A 638 -0.82 -18.56 7.81
N CYS A 639 -0.92 -17.33 8.30
CA CYS A 639 0.25 -16.51 8.62
C CYS A 639 1.22 -17.23 9.57
N PHE A 640 2.53 -17.07 9.33
CA PHE A 640 3.65 -17.68 10.06
C PHE A 640 3.75 -19.23 10.00
N ALA A 641 2.85 -19.92 9.31
CA ALA A 641 3.00 -21.34 9.01
C ALA A 641 4.05 -21.57 7.91
N LYS A 642 4.56 -22.80 7.82
CA LYS A 642 5.41 -23.21 6.70
C LYS A 642 4.54 -23.54 5.49
N LEU A 643 5.03 -23.25 4.29
CA LEU A 643 4.41 -23.76 3.07
C LEU A 643 4.42 -25.30 3.07
N GLY A 644 3.37 -25.92 2.54
CA GLY A 644 3.23 -27.37 2.54
C GLY A 644 2.80 -28.00 3.88
N ALA A 645 2.58 -27.20 4.93
CA ALA A 645 2.06 -27.71 6.20
C ALA A 645 0.58 -28.15 6.07
N ARG A 646 0.17 -29.13 6.90
CA ARG A 646 -1.25 -29.50 6.98
C ARG A 646 -2.07 -28.35 7.57
N HIS A 647 -3.35 -28.27 7.22
CA HIS A 647 -4.24 -27.19 7.68
C HIS A 647 -4.36 -27.07 9.21
N SER A 648 -4.23 -28.18 9.93
CA SER A 648 -4.26 -28.23 11.41
C SER A 648 -2.93 -27.88 12.08
N GLU A 649 -1.83 -27.77 11.31
CA GLU A 649 -0.54 -27.43 11.87
C GLU A 649 -0.46 -25.96 12.28
N LEU A 650 0.10 -25.74 13.46
CA LEU A 650 0.30 -24.41 14.04
C LEU A 650 1.65 -23.83 13.62
N PRO A 651 1.77 -22.49 13.57
CA PRO A 651 3.05 -21.83 13.42
C PRO A 651 4.06 -22.29 14.48
N VAL A 652 5.29 -22.58 14.04
CA VAL A 652 6.40 -22.91 14.95
C VAL A 652 6.97 -21.61 15.50
N ILE A 653 7.13 -21.51 16.82
CA ILE A 653 7.79 -20.39 17.50
C ILE A 653 9.02 -20.95 18.22
N ASP A 654 10.16 -20.89 17.54
CA ASP A 654 11.42 -21.53 17.91
C ASP A 654 12.48 -20.56 18.46
N SER A 655 12.22 -19.25 18.41
CA SER A 655 13.12 -18.21 18.93
C SER A 655 12.35 -17.01 19.50
N PRO A 656 12.91 -16.30 20.50
CA PRO A 656 12.36 -15.03 20.99
C PRO A 656 12.19 -13.98 19.89
N GLU A 657 13.06 -13.97 18.88
CA GLU A 657 13.00 -13.08 17.73
C GLU A 657 11.79 -13.39 16.83
N ARG A 658 11.51 -14.68 16.57
CA ARG A 658 10.32 -15.09 15.83
C ARG A 658 9.04 -14.78 16.61
N TRP A 659 9.05 -14.98 17.93
CA TRP A 659 7.96 -14.55 18.80
C TRP A 659 7.75 -13.04 18.70
N TYR A 660 8.82 -12.24 18.77
CA TYR A 660 8.74 -10.78 18.68
C TYR A 660 8.08 -10.30 17.37
N LYS A 661 8.47 -10.88 16.23
CA LYS A 661 7.89 -10.53 14.92
C LYS A 661 6.41 -10.90 14.83
N ALA A 662 6.07 -12.12 15.25
CA ALA A 662 4.68 -12.56 15.29
C ALA A 662 3.89 -11.71 16.30
N ALA A 663 4.16 -11.85 17.60
CA ALA A 663 3.35 -11.26 18.65
C ALA A 663 3.33 -9.73 18.69
N SER A 664 4.47 -9.08 18.41
CA SER A 664 4.68 -7.67 18.75
C SER A 664 4.73 -6.74 17.55
N LEU A 665 5.27 -7.20 16.40
CA LEU A 665 5.29 -6.38 15.18
C LEU A 665 4.06 -6.60 14.30
N SER A 666 3.52 -7.82 14.26
CA SER A 666 2.38 -8.15 13.42
C SER A 666 1.05 -7.54 13.93
N GLY A 667 0.30 -6.96 12.99
CA GLY A 667 -1.10 -6.54 13.18
C GLY A 667 -2.14 -7.66 13.10
N MET A 668 -1.74 -8.91 12.76
CA MET A 668 -2.65 -10.01 12.43
C MET A 668 -3.50 -10.49 13.62
N ALA A 669 -4.70 -11.01 13.32
CA ALA A 669 -5.56 -11.68 14.28
C ALA A 669 -5.30 -13.20 14.38
N TYR A 670 -4.53 -13.76 13.45
CA TYR A 670 -4.18 -15.19 13.28
C TYR A 670 -5.33 -16.10 12.89
N TYR A 671 -6.48 -15.50 12.55
CA TYR A 671 -7.60 -16.17 11.91
C TYR A 671 -7.48 -16.20 10.40
N GLU A 672 -6.56 -15.43 9.81
CA GLU A 672 -6.37 -15.35 8.37
C GLU A 672 -6.05 -16.73 7.78
N ARG A 673 -6.81 -17.15 6.76
CA ARG A 673 -6.64 -18.45 6.08
C ARG A 673 -6.51 -18.26 4.58
N TYR A 674 -5.52 -18.91 3.99
CA TYR A 674 -5.39 -19.02 2.55
C TYR A 674 -5.91 -20.37 2.06
N VAL A 675 -6.66 -20.34 0.97
CA VAL A 675 -7.13 -21.53 0.26
C VAL A 675 -6.73 -21.42 -1.20
N GLU A 676 -6.25 -22.53 -1.75
CA GLU A 676 -5.90 -22.65 -3.16
C GLU A 676 -6.88 -23.60 -3.85
N TRP A 677 -7.52 -23.15 -4.94
CA TRP A 677 -8.38 -24.01 -5.77
C TRP A 677 -7.70 -24.31 -7.09
N GLY A 678 -7.51 -25.59 -7.39
CA GLY A 678 -6.97 -26.06 -8.67
C GLY A 678 -7.97 -26.94 -9.42
N GLN A 679 -7.61 -27.38 -10.62
CA GLN A 679 -8.47 -28.26 -11.42
C GLN A 679 -8.54 -29.68 -10.85
N VAL A 680 -9.72 -30.30 -10.93
CA VAL A 680 -9.99 -31.65 -10.38
C VAL A 680 -9.02 -32.72 -10.91
N ASN A 681 -8.62 -32.63 -12.18
CA ASN A 681 -7.74 -33.63 -12.81
C ASN A 681 -6.26 -33.56 -12.36
N ASN A 682 -5.85 -32.50 -11.66
CA ASN A 682 -4.46 -32.30 -11.24
C ASN A 682 -4.17 -32.77 -9.80
N LEU A 683 -5.15 -33.37 -9.12
CA LEU A 683 -5.00 -33.91 -7.76
C LEU A 683 -4.88 -35.44 -7.74
N GLY A 684 -4.72 -36.08 -8.91
CA GLY A 684 -4.53 -37.53 -9.06
C GLY A 684 -3.05 -37.96 -9.00
N LYS A 685 -2.73 -38.74 -7.96
CA LYS A 685 -1.48 -39.50 -7.70
C LYS A 685 -0.25 -38.70 -7.25
N ILE A 686 -0.18 -38.40 -5.96
CA ILE A 686 1.09 -38.52 -5.22
C ILE A 686 0.76 -39.30 -3.94
N SER A 687 1.09 -40.58 -3.97
CA SER A 687 1.14 -41.48 -2.82
C SER A 687 2.34 -41.17 -1.94
#